data_AF-A0A2L2XM64-F1
#
_entry.id   AF-A0A2L2XM64-F1
#
_cell.length_a   1.000
_cell.length_b   1.000
_cell.length_c   1.000
_cell.angle_alpha   90.00
_cell.angle_beta   90.00
_cell.angle_gamma   90.00
#
_symmetry.space_group_name_H-M   'P 1'
#
loop_
_entity.id
_entity.type
_entity.pdbx_description
1 polymer ?
#
loop_
_entity_poly.entity_id
_entity_poly.type
_entity_poly.pdbx_seq_one_letter_code
_entity_poly.pdbx_strand_id
1 'polypeptide(L)'
;MAKLKVAVAQIDFKPTFLYNQIDMLIEPHGDDSTSISEFIYPGSRRLRKSLKDNYISWIKLKILTLIKKAISLRINVLVFPEYAIPVSILNDMVEAIQDTNIIIVAGTHMITNADCKLPKNYPDIKSILGCAMCPVLSSIGVLGYTLKNQKAAPEISSLRVPKNPTEDKFNMGNYTMQIKICIDAISGSKILSFNKDNKGILVIPSWSRNTEPFQALATISKFNETPVIYANCASIGGSLISGAFSKYSKHWFADDNRTAPVPRNIECLVTATIDLDRMHSAIGTVNTVEAISINEVVNIFYGQEKSHLLTMQSIDNYLINYDSNTIDDTINQCRDAILAKKIRYLQIVAENGLFEKSVAENTLEYIKINNIPFQQLKYEQSKLALNTIAANMHQASSEDKLYYNLSKLAEHLSSFEKNTKQQINILDDDNLFSGRDNELSCLSQFFNSNDNVFLLQGLRGIGKTKLVKKISTKVLPSPPPWEIRYIELEKGIGYELLFDQISYVLNLPYIEQKGVPIENVAGKIFEIIELGPPISLIVDNINNLTETNGVFSDTKIKNFFLHFLEHAKNSTKLKLILTSNRKILDIEKIGIQPTAISRLIDQDVRFIISYCYRKITNSTKPIEIGDNIIDIVYGNPLAAILVAQLIDENKLQDFELKGALLLRFQERMIKNLLGEVNLSDDETMLMNLLSTTKTPIEINFIKKYYAYLLPAADSLANRFLVEKGDLRIKVHPLFKEYYYDLLEVKERANYHKSLATYYEELYSNQQAEKTQTNPLILSNLIYHCAGSLQIDKVMQFKYRYIEELKPIADRLYKDKNYEEAVRYYHMIYDAVGEQRTDIFIRMAKSYVYCSDIINAEKYFKLATKFNPRGAYLWASYAIALSSKKIYIPLANEHANEAENIYDQYGNSFKWELAEIKFAQARACRYENPDKALRLYDEACDLEQTNCYYLCMYALYLFDNGYKQKAIEKLDKARNIDPDYDFLKRLNDKFYEQTECPLEEDYLEINDADPDEATEEPIFLTKD
;
A
#
# COMPACT_ATOMS: atom_id res chain seq x y z
N MET A 1 -38.76 22.71 32.33
CA MET A 1 -37.58 21.84 32.30
C MET A 1 -36.36 22.66 31.96
N ALA A 2 -35.26 22.51 32.70
CA ALA A 2 -34.01 23.23 32.45
C ALA A 2 -33.26 22.64 31.24
N LYS A 3 -33.68 23.01 30.02
CA LYS A 3 -32.99 22.66 28.78
C LYS A 3 -31.93 23.71 28.46
N LEU A 4 -30.70 23.26 28.29
CA LEU A 4 -29.53 24.08 28.03
C LEU A 4 -28.93 23.73 26.67
N LYS A 5 -28.94 24.66 25.72
CA LYS A 5 -28.22 24.52 24.46
C LYS A 5 -26.77 24.93 24.65
N VAL A 6 -25.85 24.03 24.36
CA VAL A 6 -24.41 24.24 24.55
C VAL A 6 -23.69 24.07 23.22
N ALA A 7 -22.58 24.76 23.08
CA ALA A 7 -21.67 24.61 21.96
C ALA A 7 -20.22 24.57 22.44
N VAL A 8 -19.44 23.69 21.83
CA VAL A 8 -18.00 23.61 22.02
C VAL A 8 -17.29 23.93 20.72
N ALA A 9 -16.38 24.90 20.78
CA ALA A 9 -15.54 25.30 19.65
C ALA A 9 -14.24 24.51 19.68
N GLN A 10 -13.98 23.75 18.62
CA GLN A 10 -12.64 23.24 18.32
C GLN A 10 -12.04 24.11 17.22
N ILE A 11 -11.02 24.89 17.58
CA ILE A 11 -10.40 25.85 16.66
C ILE A 11 -8.88 25.82 16.72
N ASP A 12 -8.25 26.23 15.64
CA ASP A 12 -6.82 26.51 15.56
C ASP A 12 -6.52 27.98 15.92
N PHE A 13 -5.44 28.19 16.69
CA PHE A 13 -5.03 29.50 17.21
C PHE A 13 -3.56 29.50 17.65
N LYS A 14 -2.97 30.70 17.83
CA LYS A 14 -1.74 30.88 18.62
C LYS A 14 -2.12 31.00 20.09
N PRO A 15 -1.51 30.20 20.97
CA PRO A 15 -1.85 30.22 22.38
C PRO A 15 -1.45 31.57 22.98
N THR A 16 -2.39 32.25 23.64
CA THR A 16 -2.19 33.54 24.31
C THR A 16 -1.52 33.36 25.68
N PHE A 17 -0.31 32.82 25.72
CA PHE A 17 0.46 32.68 26.96
C PHE A 17 1.88 33.24 26.78
N LEU A 18 2.60 33.46 27.89
CA LEU A 18 4.02 33.77 27.80
C LEU A 18 4.84 32.51 28.04
N TYR A 19 5.76 32.21 27.16
CA TYR A 19 6.76 31.16 27.35
C TYR A 19 8.10 31.80 27.63
N ASN A 20 8.71 31.59 28.80
CA ASN A 20 9.96 32.27 29.18
C ASN A 20 9.93 33.80 28.96
N GLN A 21 8.82 34.46 29.34
CA GLN A 21 8.54 35.90 29.12
C GLN A 21 8.32 36.35 27.66
N ILE A 22 8.33 35.42 26.70
CA ILE A 22 8.06 35.68 25.30
C ILE A 22 6.56 35.60 25.04
N ASP A 23 5.99 36.64 24.43
CA ASP A 23 4.60 36.66 24.00
C ASP A 23 4.43 35.80 22.74
N MET A 24 3.75 34.67 22.85
CA MET A 24 3.59 33.74 21.73
C MET A 24 2.76 34.33 20.57
N LEU A 25 2.05 35.45 20.78
CA LEU A 25 1.33 36.14 19.71
C LEU A 25 2.25 36.89 18.75
N ILE A 26 3.46 37.28 19.19
CA ILE A 26 4.45 37.93 18.32
C ILE A 26 5.33 36.91 17.59
N GLU A 27 5.27 35.63 17.97
CA GLU A 27 6.01 34.56 17.33
C GLU A 27 5.27 34.03 16.11
N PRO A 28 5.90 33.94 14.93
CA PRO A 28 5.21 33.57 13.69
C PRO A 28 4.68 32.13 13.74
N HIS A 29 5.38 31.22 14.43
CA HIS A 29 5.01 29.81 14.56
C HIS A 29 4.10 29.50 15.75
N GLY A 30 4.11 30.34 16.79
CA GLY A 30 3.35 30.10 18.03
C GLY A 30 3.92 28.99 18.91
N ASP A 31 5.18 28.60 18.69
CA ASP A 31 5.99 27.73 19.54
C ASP A 31 7.37 28.35 19.81
N ASP A 32 8.15 27.72 20.69
CA ASP A 32 9.38 28.27 21.26
C ASP A 32 10.64 28.03 20.43
N SER A 33 10.53 27.30 19.32
CA SER A 33 11.68 26.84 18.54
C SER A 33 12.45 27.96 17.84
N THR A 34 11.79 29.09 17.55
CA THR A 34 12.35 30.25 16.81
C THR A 34 11.86 31.57 17.38
N SER A 35 12.39 31.99 18.53
CA SER A 35 11.95 33.22 19.19
C SER A 35 12.43 34.49 18.46
N ILE A 36 11.56 35.12 17.68
CA ILE A 36 11.78 36.47 17.14
C ILE A 36 11.96 37.49 18.26
N SER A 37 11.39 37.20 19.43
CA SER A 37 11.47 38.03 20.62
C SER A 37 12.90 38.23 21.14
N GLU A 38 13.83 37.35 20.75
CA GLU A 38 15.25 37.48 21.11
C GLU A 38 16.02 38.46 20.21
N PHE A 39 15.48 38.88 19.06
CA PHE A 39 16.18 39.75 18.13
C PHE A 39 16.03 41.24 18.46
N ILE A 40 17.14 41.91 18.79
CA ILE A 40 17.19 43.34 19.03
C ILE A 40 17.90 44.04 17.87
N TYR A 41 17.12 44.63 16.96
CA TYR A 41 17.61 45.45 15.83
C TYR A 41 16.65 46.63 15.57
N PRO A 42 17.08 47.70 14.86
CA PRO A 42 16.21 48.81 14.47
C PRO A 42 15.02 48.31 13.63
N GLY A 43 13.80 48.39 14.17
CA GLY A 43 12.58 47.92 13.50
C GLY A 43 12.00 46.61 14.04
N SER A 44 12.74 45.85 14.86
CA SER A 44 12.24 44.63 15.56
C SER A 44 10.92 44.88 16.31
N ARG A 45 10.81 46.01 17.01
CA ARG A 45 9.57 46.43 17.71
C ARG A 45 8.39 46.64 16.76
N ARG A 46 8.65 47.20 15.58
CA ARG A 46 7.63 47.43 14.54
C ARG A 46 7.18 46.10 13.93
N LEU A 47 8.11 45.18 13.66
CA LEU A 47 7.80 43.83 13.19
C LEU A 47 6.94 43.08 14.20
N ARG A 48 7.35 42.99 15.46
CA ARG A 48 6.60 42.30 16.52
C ARG A 48 5.19 42.85 16.67
N LYS A 49 5.05 44.18 16.69
CA LYS A 49 3.74 44.83 16.69
C LYS A 49 2.91 44.44 15.47
N SER A 50 3.49 44.47 14.28
CA SER A 50 2.83 44.07 13.03
C SER A 50 2.35 42.62 13.06
N LEU A 51 3.17 41.68 13.54
CA LEU A 51 2.82 40.27 13.66
C LEU A 51 1.65 40.06 14.63
N LYS A 52 1.70 40.70 15.80
CA LYS A 52 0.63 40.65 16.80
C LYS A 52 -0.66 41.29 16.32
N ASP A 53 -0.61 42.49 15.77
CA ASP A 53 -1.80 43.21 15.27
C ASP A 53 -2.47 42.43 14.13
N ASN A 54 -1.66 41.84 13.23
CA ASN A 54 -2.13 40.98 12.16
C ASN A 54 -2.81 39.71 12.69
N TYR A 55 -2.21 39.02 13.67
CA TYR A 55 -2.83 37.85 14.30
C TYR A 55 -4.12 38.20 15.06
N ILE A 56 -4.12 39.27 15.86
CA ILE A 56 -5.30 39.72 16.62
C ILE A 56 -6.46 40.03 15.67
N SER A 57 -6.18 40.72 14.55
CA SER A 57 -7.20 41.01 13.53
C SER A 57 -7.77 39.73 12.92
N TRP A 58 -6.89 38.75 12.62
CA TRP A 58 -7.29 37.46 12.06
C TRP A 58 -8.18 36.66 13.02
N ILE A 59 -7.76 36.47 14.28
CA ILE A 59 -8.51 35.67 15.26
C ILE A 59 -9.78 36.40 15.71
N LYS A 60 -9.80 37.73 15.79
CA LYS A 60 -11.01 38.53 16.08
C LYS A 60 -12.12 38.23 15.09
N LEU A 61 -11.82 38.27 13.78
CA LEU A 61 -12.81 37.97 12.74
C LEU A 61 -13.42 36.56 12.92
N LYS A 62 -12.56 35.57 13.17
CA LYS A 62 -12.96 34.18 13.42
C LYS A 62 -13.87 34.05 14.63
N ILE A 63 -13.45 34.56 15.79
CA ILE A 63 -14.21 34.46 17.04
C ILE A 63 -15.58 35.16 16.92
N LEU A 64 -15.63 36.37 16.36
CA LEU A 64 -16.89 37.09 16.17
C LEU A 64 -17.83 36.37 15.19
N THR A 65 -17.29 35.68 14.18
CA THR A 65 -18.09 34.85 13.26
C THR A 65 -18.70 33.65 13.99
N LEU A 66 -17.92 32.98 14.85
CA LEU A 66 -18.41 31.87 15.66
C LEU A 66 -19.47 32.30 16.68
N ILE A 67 -19.30 33.47 17.31
CA ILE A 67 -20.30 34.04 18.22
C ILE A 67 -21.61 34.32 17.47
N LYS A 68 -21.54 34.98 16.31
CA LYS A 68 -22.73 35.23 15.47
C LYS A 68 -23.44 33.94 15.10
N LYS A 69 -22.70 32.89 14.74
CA LYS A 69 -23.27 31.57 14.46
C LYS A 69 -23.92 30.95 15.71
N ALA A 70 -23.27 31.02 16.86
CA ALA A 70 -23.82 30.50 18.10
C ALA A 70 -25.12 31.23 18.50
N ILE A 71 -25.19 32.55 18.27
CA ILE A 71 -26.42 33.35 18.47
C ILE A 71 -27.53 32.88 17.54
N SER A 72 -27.25 32.66 16.24
CA SER A 72 -28.27 32.16 15.30
C SER A 72 -28.82 30.78 15.68
N LEU A 73 -27.96 29.92 16.25
CA LEU A 73 -28.32 28.60 16.76
C LEU A 73 -28.98 28.63 18.15
N ARG A 74 -29.14 29.84 18.73
CA ARG A 74 -29.72 30.08 20.06
C ARG A 74 -28.98 29.30 21.16
N ILE A 75 -27.65 29.27 21.08
CA ILE A 75 -26.79 28.66 22.09
C ILE A 75 -26.89 29.45 23.40
N ASN A 76 -26.91 28.75 24.52
CA ASN A 76 -26.86 29.33 25.86
C ASN A 76 -25.43 29.38 26.42
N VAL A 77 -24.61 28.36 26.16
CA VAL A 77 -23.20 28.31 26.62
C VAL A 77 -22.27 27.98 25.46
N LEU A 78 -21.32 28.86 25.17
CA LEU A 78 -20.27 28.67 24.17
C LEU A 78 -18.91 28.56 24.86
N VAL A 79 -18.19 27.47 24.61
CA VAL A 79 -16.90 27.19 25.25
C VAL A 79 -15.77 27.24 24.23
N PHE A 80 -14.74 28.04 24.53
CA PHE A 80 -13.50 28.09 23.76
C PHE A 80 -12.36 27.34 24.45
N PRO A 81 -11.38 26.81 23.69
CA PRO A 81 -10.21 26.15 24.26
C PRO A 81 -9.36 27.09 25.12
N GLU A 82 -8.53 26.52 25.98
CA GLU A 82 -7.56 27.28 26.79
C GLU A 82 -6.59 28.06 25.89
N TYR A 83 -6.24 29.28 26.28
CA TYR A 83 -5.34 30.18 25.54
C TYR A 83 -5.82 30.67 24.16
N ALA A 84 -7.04 30.33 23.74
CA ALA A 84 -7.54 30.64 22.41
C ALA A 84 -7.92 32.11 22.21
N ILE A 85 -8.24 32.84 23.28
CA ILE A 85 -8.84 34.16 23.20
C ILE A 85 -7.88 35.25 23.71
N PRO A 86 -7.30 36.05 22.81
CA PRO A 86 -6.58 37.25 23.19
C PRO A 86 -7.42 38.23 24.01
N VAL A 87 -6.82 38.74 25.07
CA VAL A 87 -7.40 39.73 25.99
C VAL A 87 -8.02 40.95 25.28
N SER A 88 -7.40 41.40 24.19
CA SER A 88 -7.81 42.58 23.43
C SER A 88 -9.16 42.42 22.72
N ILE A 89 -9.66 41.19 22.60
CA ILE A 89 -10.90 40.85 21.86
C ILE A 89 -12.09 40.74 22.81
N LEU A 90 -11.88 40.73 24.14
CA LEU A 90 -12.94 40.48 25.10
C LEU A 90 -14.07 41.52 25.08
N ASN A 91 -13.73 42.79 24.85
CA ASN A 91 -14.75 43.84 24.70
C ASN A 91 -15.60 43.62 23.45
N ASP A 92 -14.97 43.26 22.33
CA ASP A 92 -15.69 42.96 21.10
C ASP A 92 -16.62 41.75 21.27
N MET A 93 -16.21 40.76 22.08
CA MET A 93 -17.05 39.61 22.39
C MET A 93 -18.25 39.99 23.24
N VAL A 94 -18.07 40.83 24.27
CA VAL A 94 -19.17 41.36 25.11
C VAL A 94 -20.14 42.18 24.27
N GLU A 95 -19.64 43.06 23.42
CA GLU A 95 -20.45 43.85 22.49
C GLU A 95 -21.23 42.95 21.52
N ALA A 96 -20.59 41.90 20.98
CA ALA A 96 -21.24 40.97 20.05
C ALA A 96 -22.36 40.13 20.68
N ILE A 97 -22.36 39.96 22.01
CA ILE A 97 -23.39 39.22 22.74
C ILE A 97 -24.35 40.13 23.50
N GLN A 98 -24.21 41.46 23.34
CA GLN A 98 -25.14 42.42 23.86
C GLN A 98 -26.55 42.07 23.37
N ASP A 99 -27.54 42.14 24.26
CA ASP A 99 -28.94 41.78 23.98
C ASP A 99 -29.20 40.28 23.72
N THR A 100 -28.28 39.40 24.08
CA THR A 100 -28.46 37.93 23.99
C THR A 100 -28.40 37.25 25.36
N ASN A 101 -28.83 35.99 25.42
CA ASN A 101 -28.74 35.15 26.63
C ASN A 101 -27.55 34.17 26.57
N ILE A 102 -26.59 34.40 25.68
CA ILE A 102 -25.43 33.52 25.56
C ILE A 102 -24.41 33.84 26.65
N ILE A 103 -23.82 32.79 27.19
CA ILE A 103 -22.70 32.83 28.12
C ILE A 103 -21.48 32.29 27.40
N ILE A 104 -20.38 33.01 27.43
CA ILE A 104 -19.12 32.56 26.81
C ILE A 104 -18.12 32.21 27.90
N VAL A 105 -17.63 30.98 27.86
CA VAL A 105 -16.46 30.53 28.62
C VAL A 105 -15.24 30.74 27.74
N ALA A 106 -14.56 31.87 27.93
CA ALA A 106 -13.42 32.26 27.10
C ALA A 106 -12.14 31.71 27.73
N GLY A 107 -11.56 30.64 27.18
CA GLY A 107 -10.22 30.20 27.57
C GLY A 107 -9.18 31.22 27.09
N THR A 108 -8.92 32.26 27.90
CA THR A 108 -8.25 33.48 27.41
C THR A 108 -6.74 33.41 27.35
N HIS A 109 -6.06 33.85 28.41
CA HIS A 109 -4.66 34.21 28.37
C HIS A 109 -4.01 34.06 29.75
N MET A 110 -2.68 34.11 29.75
CA MET A 110 -1.94 34.39 30.97
C MET A 110 -1.88 35.91 31.20
N ILE A 111 -2.27 36.34 32.39
CA ILE A 111 -2.40 37.76 32.75
C ILE A 111 -1.01 38.41 32.80
N THR A 112 -0.85 39.51 32.08
CA THR A 112 0.38 40.30 31.97
C THR A 112 0.16 41.75 32.42
N ASN A 113 1.25 42.50 32.59
CA ASN A 113 1.17 43.93 32.91
C ASN A 113 0.47 44.76 31.82
N ALA A 114 0.46 44.30 30.56
CA ALA A 114 -0.24 44.98 29.47
C ALA A 114 -1.76 44.94 29.66
N ASP A 115 -2.26 43.97 30.44
CA ASP A 115 -3.67 43.70 30.64
C ASP A 115 -4.29 44.57 31.73
N CYS A 116 -3.48 45.38 32.44
CA CYS A 116 -3.94 46.35 33.44
C CYS A 116 -4.91 47.42 32.90
N LYS A 117 -5.18 47.45 31.59
CA LYS A 117 -6.16 48.33 30.91
C LYS A 117 -7.51 47.64 30.64
N LEU A 118 -7.74 46.45 31.20
CA LEU A 118 -8.99 45.70 31.08
C LEU A 118 -10.22 46.48 31.62
N PRO A 119 -11.45 46.07 31.25
CA PRO A 119 -12.69 46.72 31.67
C PRO A 119 -12.83 46.89 33.19
N LYS A 120 -13.62 47.89 33.60
CA LYS A 120 -13.85 48.30 35.01
C LYS A 120 -14.37 47.22 35.97
N ASN A 121 -14.68 46.02 35.49
CA ASN A 121 -15.22 44.89 36.28
C ASN A 121 -14.23 43.70 36.39
N TYR A 122 -12.98 43.87 35.98
CA TYR A 122 -11.95 42.86 36.25
C TYR A 122 -11.48 42.92 37.72
N PRO A 123 -11.10 41.77 38.32
CA PRO A 123 -10.45 41.71 39.64
C PRO A 123 -9.19 42.57 39.69
N ASP A 124 -8.62 42.78 40.89
CA ASP A 124 -7.31 43.43 41.02
C ASP A 124 -6.23 42.63 40.27
N ILE A 125 -6.01 43.01 39.02
CA ILE A 125 -5.13 42.35 38.05
C ILE A 125 -3.73 42.18 38.62
N LYS A 126 -3.26 43.14 39.43
CA LYS A 126 -1.94 43.08 40.06
C LYS A 126 -1.77 41.86 40.95
N SER A 127 -2.82 41.45 41.65
CA SER A 127 -2.77 40.30 42.56
C SER A 127 -2.61 38.95 41.84
N ILE A 128 -3.08 38.88 40.58
CA ILE A 128 -3.17 37.67 39.75
C ILE A 128 -2.25 37.71 38.52
N LEU A 129 -1.31 38.67 38.45
CA LEU A 129 -0.28 38.72 37.41
C LEU A 129 0.45 37.37 37.30
N GLY A 130 0.59 36.91 36.06
CA GLY A 130 1.22 35.62 35.71
C GLY A 130 0.31 34.41 35.87
N CYS A 131 -0.95 34.56 36.30
CA CYS A 131 -1.90 33.45 36.35
C CYS A 131 -2.59 33.27 34.99
N ALA A 132 -2.95 32.04 34.63
CA ALA A 132 -3.81 31.75 33.50
C ALA A 132 -5.27 31.85 33.95
N MET A 133 -6.11 32.45 33.10
CA MET A 133 -7.47 32.81 33.46
C MET A 133 -8.47 32.45 32.36
N CYS A 134 -9.66 32.03 32.79
CA CYS A 134 -10.82 31.80 31.94
C CYS A 134 -11.99 32.68 32.41
N PRO A 135 -12.19 33.88 31.83
CA PRO A 135 -13.35 34.71 32.11
C PRO A 135 -14.65 34.12 31.54
N VAL A 136 -15.74 34.41 32.25
CA VAL A 136 -17.11 34.08 31.87
C VAL A 136 -17.82 35.36 31.46
N LEU A 137 -18.20 35.45 30.19
CA LEU A 137 -18.83 36.63 29.59
C LEU A 137 -20.34 36.41 29.43
N SER A 138 -21.11 37.49 29.54
CA SER A 138 -22.55 37.56 29.30
C SER A 138 -22.94 38.90 28.67
N SER A 139 -24.23 39.08 28.37
CA SER A 139 -24.77 40.34 27.85
C SER A 139 -24.62 41.53 28.81
N ILE A 140 -24.42 41.30 30.11
CA ILE A 140 -24.15 42.37 31.11
C ILE A 140 -22.64 42.60 31.33
N GLY A 141 -21.78 41.92 30.57
CA GLY A 141 -20.32 41.99 30.70
C GLY A 141 -19.71 40.73 31.34
N VAL A 142 -18.59 40.91 32.05
CA VAL A 142 -17.85 39.82 32.72
C VAL A 142 -18.58 39.42 33.99
N LEU A 143 -19.10 38.19 34.04
CA LEU A 143 -19.77 37.61 35.20
C LEU A 143 -18.78 37.20 36.30
N GLY A 144 -17.58 36.80 35.88
CA GLY A 144 -16.49 36.42 36.75
C GLY A 144 -15.41 35.69 35.94
N TYR A 145 -14.54 34.96 36.62
CA TYR A 145 -13.41 34.28 36.00
C TYR A 145 -12.98 33.09 36.85
N THR A 146 -12.29 32.15 36.22
CA THR A 146 -11.60 31.03 36.89
C THR A 146 -10.12 31.14 36.67
N LEU A 147 -9.32 30.93 37.73
CA LEU A 147 -7.87 30.85 37.64
C LEU A 147 -7.40 29.40 37.56
N LYS A 148 -6.32 29.19 36.81
CA LYS A 148 -5.66 27.89 36.73
C LYS A 148 -4.86 27.62 38.01
N ASN A 149 -5.09 26.46 38.61
CA ASN A 149 -4.58 26.11 39.94
C ASN A 149 -3.36 25.19 39.89
N GLN A 150 -3.05 24.62 38.73
CA GLN A 150 -1.87 23.79 38.53
C GLN A 150 -1.16 24.12 37.23
N LYS A 151 0.15 23.89 37.22
CA LYS A 151 0.98 24.10 36.04
C LYS A 151 0.97 22.85 35.18
N ALA A 152 0.68 23.00 33.89
CA ALA A 152 1.00 21.97 32.92
C ALA A 152 2.50 22.05 32.54
N ALA A 153 3.03 20.98 31.93
CA ALA A 153 4.43 20.93 31.50
C ALA A 153 4.95 22.18 30.72
N PRO A 154 4.22 22.76 29.75
CA PRO A 154 4.71 23.94 29.01
C PRO A 154 4.72 25.23 29.83
N GLU A 155 4.16 25.23 31.04
CA GLU A 155 3.90 26.41 31.87
C GLU A 155 4.82 26.51 33.08
N ILE A 156 5.68 25.50 33.31
CA ILE A 156 6.46 25.35 34.55
C ILE A 156 7.26 26.62 34.87
N SER A 157 7.86 27.25 33.85
CA SER A 157 8.73 28.42 34.00
C SER A 157 8.01 29.77 34.08
N SER A 158 6.79 29.90 33.55
CA SER A 158 6.14 31.21 33.35
C SER A 158 4.85 31.41 34.15
N LEU A 159 4.12 30.33 34.44
CA LEU A 159 2.84 30.43 35.12
C LEU A 159 3.02 30.60 36.63
N ARG A 160 2.27 31.54 37.20
CA ARG A 160 2.06 31.68 38.63
C ARG A 160 0.75 30.99 39.00
N VAL A 161 0.80 30.14 40.02
CA VAL A 161 -0.40 29.55 40.62
C VAL A 161 -0.92 30.51 41.70
N PRO A 162 -2.24 30.77 41.76
CA PRO A 162 -2.82 31.58 42.83
C PRO A 162 -2.57 30.95 44.20
N LYS A 163 -2.23 31.76 45.21
CA LYS A 163 -2.00 31.26 46.59
C LYS A 163 -3.28 30.67 47.20
N ASN A 164 -4.42 31.27 46.86
CA ASN A 164 -5.74 30.83 47.28
C ASN A 164 -6.52 30.48 46.00
N PRO A 165 -6.46 29.22 45.55
CA PRO A 165 -7.22 28.78 44.38
C PRO A 165 -8.71 29.01 44.62
N THR A 166 -9.37 29.74 43.72
CA THR A 166 -10.81 29.96 43.79
C THR A 166 -11.51 28.77 43.11
N GLU A 167 -12.38 28.07 43.84
CA GLU A 167 -13.33 27.14 43.23
C GLU A 167 -14.50 27.94 42.68
N ASP A 168 -14.34 28.47 41.47
CA ASP A 168 -15.34 29.36 40.90
C ASP A 168 -16.54 28.56 40.39
N LYS A 169 -17.62 28.64 41.17
CA LYS A 169 -18.97 28.21 40.79
C LYS A 169 -19.71 29.42 40.27
N PHE A 170 -20.29 29.30 39.08
CA PHE A 170 -21.09 30.36 38.50
C PHE A 170 -22.56 29.95 38.54
N ASN A 171 -23.36 30.66 39.34
CA ASN A 171 -24.80 30.42 39.45
C ASN A 171 -25.52 31.13 38.30
N MET A 172 -26.11 30.36 37.40
CA MET A 172 -26.84 30.83 36.21
C MET A 172 -28.36 30.83 36.42
N GLY A 173 -28.78 31.07 37.66
CA GLY A 173 -30.17 30.94 38.10
C GLY A 173 -30.56 29.47 38.30
N ASN A 174 -30.86 28.77 37.21
CA ASN A 174 -31.45 27.42 37.28
C ASN A 174 -30.42 26.28 37.27
N TYR A 175 -29.14 26.61 37.12
CA TYR A 175 -28.04 25.66 37.13
C TYR A 175 -26.75 26.33 37.59
N THR A 176 -25.78 25.53 38.00
CA THR A 176 -24.43 25.97 38.36
C THR A 176 -23.44 25.46 37.33
N MET A 177 -22.54 26.33 36.88
CA MET A 177 -21.44 25.97 36.01
C MET A 177 -20.15 25.93 36.82
N GLN A 178 -19.41 24.82 36.74
CA GLN A 178 -18.06 24.69 37.28
C GLN A 178 -17.06 24.67 36.13
N ILE A 179 -16.02 25.50 36.21
CA ILE A 179 -14.95 25.55 35.22
C ILE A 179 -13.69 24.95 35.82
N LYS A 180 -13.03 24.04 35.08
CA LYS A 180 -11.71 23.48 35.45
C LYS A 180 -10.79 23.57 34.24
N ILE A 181 -9.74 24.38 34.34
CA ILE A 181 -8.86 24.67 33.22
C ILE A 181 -7.85 23.53 33.05
N CYS A 182 -7.95 22.79 31.95
CA CYS A 182 -6.96 21.78 31.54
C CYS A 182 -6.58 20.81 32.68
N ILE A 183 -5.30 20.78 33.10
CA ILE A 183 -4.78 19.90 34.15
C ILE A 183 -5.57 19.96 35.48
N ASP A 184 -6.23 21.08 35.78
CA ASP A 184 -7.07 21.22 36.98
C ASP A 184 -8.25 20.23 37.01
N ALA A 185 -8.71 19.78 35.85
CA ALA A 185 -9.83 18.86 35.74
C ALA A 185 -9.44 17.41 36.13
N ILE A 186 -8.18 17.02 35.92
CA ILE A 186 -7.73 15.62 36.06
C ILE A 186 -6.80 15.39 37.25
N SER A 187 -6.38 16.44 37.93
CA SER A 187 -5.38 16.41 38.99
C SER A 187 -5.92 16.12 40.41
N GLY A 188 -7.05 15.40 40.49
CA GLY A 188 -7.66 15.03 41.76
C GLY A 188 -8.31 16.20 42.52
N SER A 189 -8.47 17.36 41.89
CA SER A 189 -9.31 18.42 42.46
C SER A 189 -10.74 17.88 42.60
N LYS A 190 -11.40 18.12 43.74
CA LYS A 190 -12.76 17.65 43.96
C LYS A 190 -13.66 18.24 42.87
N ILE A 191 -14.09 17.40 41.93
CA ILE A 191 -15.22 17.73 41.07
C ILE A 191 -16.42 17.74 41.99
N LEU A 192 -17.17 18.84 41.95
CA LEU A 192 -18.32 18.96 42.82
C LEU A 192 -19.33 17.89 42.44
N SER A 193 -19.81 17.15 43.43
CA SER A 193 -21.02 16.37 43.24
C SER A 193 -22.18 17.35 43.07
N PHE A 194 -22.72 17.42 41.86
CA PHE A 194 -24.01 18.05 41.61
C PHE A 194 -25.08 17.09 42.12
N ASN A 195 -26.07 17.61 42.84
CA ASN A 195 -27.20 16.83 43.36
C ASN A 195 -28.51 17.33 42.72
N LYS A 196 -29.63 16.65 42.99
CA LYS A 196 -30.94 17.01 42.43
C LYS A 196 -31.34 18.47 42.67
N ASP A 197 -30.93 19.04 43.81
CA ASP A 197 -31.23 20.41 44.20
C ASP A 197 -30.26 21.44 43.60
N ASN A 198 -29.10 20.99 43.12
CA ASN A 198 -28.03 21.80 42.57
C ASN A 198 -27.52 21.22 41.24
N LYS A 199 -28.33 21.38 40.20
CA LYS A 199 -28.05 20.96 38.82
C LYS A 199 -26.84 21.71 38.31
N GLY A 200 -25.90 21.02 37.66
CA GLY A 200 -24.77 21.73 37.09
C GLY A 200 -24.06 21.03 35.96
N ILE A 201 -23.11 21.76 35.40
CA ILE A 201 -22.30 21.35 34.25
C ILE A 201 -20.81 21.56 34.57
N LEU A 202 -19.96 20.66 34.08
CA LEU A 202 -18.52 20.82 34.15
C LEU A 202 -17.98 21.28 32.79
N VAL A 203 -17.29 22.41 32.77
CA VAL A 203 -16.69 22.98 31.57
C VAL A 203 -15.17 22.93 31.68
N ILE A 204 -14.53 22.37 30.65
CA ILE A 204 -13.09 22.14 30.62
C ILE A 204 -12.52 22.81 29.36
N PRO A 205 -12.12 24.09 29.43
CA PRO A 205 -11.26 24.69 28.42
C PRO A 205 -9.86 24.09 28.56
N SER A 206 -9.31 23.58 27.46
CA SER A 206 -8.06 22.84 27.45
C SER A 206 -7.18 23.21 26.26
N TRP A 207 -5.86 23.14 26.49
CA TRP A 207 -4.84 23.07 25.46
C TRP A 207 -3.89 21.92 25.82
N SER A 208 -4.35 20.67 25.61
CA SER A 208 -3.64 19.46 26.03
C SER A 208 -3.38 18.54 24.84
N ARG A 209 -2.14 18.04 24.74
CA ARG A 209 -1.72 17.03 23.74
C ARG A 209 -2.29 15.64 24.03
N ASN A 210 -2.62 15.35 25.28
CA ASN A 210 -3.24 14.10 25.69
C ASN A 210 -4.70 14.34 26.06
N THR A 211 -5.62 13.79 25.29
CA THR A 211 -7.07 13.96 25.47
C THR A 211 -7.71 12.79 26.23
N GLU A 212 -7.02 11.66 26.35
CA GLU A 212 -7.54 10.43 26.97
C GLU A 212 -7.95 10.63 28.44
N PRO A 213 -7.17 11.30 29.30
CA PRO A 213 -7.59 11.57 30.68
C PRO A 213 -8.89 12.37 30.78
N PHE A 214 -9.12 13.30 29.85
CA PHE A 214 -10.33 14.12 29.80
C PHE A 214 -11.53 13.32 29.33
N GLN A 215 -11.32 12.39 28.39
CA GLN A 215 -12.34 11.45 27.94
C GLN A 215 -12.73 10.46 29.05
N ALA A 216 -11.76 9.96 29.81
CA ALA A 216 -11.99 9.14 30.99
C ALA A 216 -12.76 9.91 32.05
N LEU A 217 -12.37 11.17 32.31
CA LEU A 217 -13.09 12.06 33.22
C LEU A 217 -14.54 12.30 32.77
N ALA A 218 -14.76 12.56 31.48
CA ALA A 218 -16.08 12.75 30.91
C ALA A 218 -16.98 11.51 31.08
N THR A 219 -16.37 10.32 31.10
CA THR A 219 -17.05 9.05 31.36
C THR A 219 -17.37 8.87 32.85
N ILE A 220 -16.43 9.23 33.73
CA ILE A 220 -16.63 9.16 35.19
C ILE A 220 -17.69 10.17 35.64
N SER A 221 -17.62 11.42 35.18
CA SER A 221 -18.58 12.47 35.51
C SER A 221 -20.02 12.12 35.10
N LYS A 222 -20.18 11.30 34.06
CA LYS A 222 -21.49 10.74 33.68
C LYS A 222 -22.10 9.88 34.80
N PHE A 223 -21.32 9.02 35.46
CA PHE A 223 -21.81 8.23 36.60
C PHE A 223 -22.27 9.11 37.76
N ASN A 224 -21.72 10.32 37.85
CA ASN A 224 -22.13 11.35 38.80
C ASN A 224 -23.19 12.31 38.23
N GLU A 225 -23.89 11.92 37.15
CA GLU A 225 -24.95 12.69 36.50
C GLU A 225 -24.52 14.11 36.07
N THR A 226 -23.22 14.30 35.85
CA THR A 226 -22.62 15.60 35.57
C THR A 226 -22.21 15.66 34.10
N PRO A 227 -22.90 16.45 33.26
CA PRO A 227 -22.50 16.63 31.88
C PRO A 227 -21.17 17.40 31.80
N VAL A 228 -20.35 17.03 30.81
CA VAL A 228 -19.02 17.62 30.60
C VAL A 228 -18.94 18.25 29.21
N ILE A 229 -18.46 19.48 29.15
CA ILE A 229 -18.16 20.20 27.91
C ILE A 229 -16.65 20.39 27.84
N TYR A 230 -15.99 19.67 26.93
CA TYR A 230 -14.53 19.66 26.80
C TYR A 230 -14.11 20.31 25.48
N ALA A 231 -13.43 21.45 25.57
CA ALA A 231 -12.97 22.25 24.42
C ALA A 231 -11.44 22.16 24.30
N ASN A 232 -10.95 21.71 23.14
CA ASN A 232 -9.51 21.61 22.85
C ASN A 232 -9.17 22.24 21.49
N CYS A 233 -7.89 22.45 21.20
CA CYS A 233 -7.49 23.04 19.92
C CYS A 233 -7.61 22.05 18.75
N ALA A 234 -7.86 22.56 17.54
CA ALA A 234 -8.05 21.73 16.35
C ALA A 234 -6.80 20.91 15.99
N SER A 235 -5.61 21.50 16.08
CA SER A 235 -4.32 20.81 15.86
C SER A 235 -4.06 19.60 16.77
N ILE A 236 -4.86 19.39 17.83
CA ILE A 236 -4.81 18.19 18.68
C ILE A 236 -6.08 17.37 18.56
N GLY A 237 -7.24 18.01 18.51
CA GLY A 237 -8.55 17.36 18.46
C GLY A 237 -9.10 16.99 19.84
N GLY A 238 -10.13 16.17 19.85
CA GLY A 238 -10.72 15.53 21.02
C GLY A 238 -11.83 16.31 21.71
N SER A 239 -12.22 17.48 21.20
CA SER A 239 -13.35 18.24 21.78
C SER A 239 -14.62 17.41 21.77
N LEU A 240 -15.43 17.48 22.82
CA LEU A 240 -16.66 16.68 22.97
C LEU A 240 -17.64 17.26 23.99
N ILE A 241 -18.88 16.77 23.92
CA ILE A 241 -19.92 16.98 24.93
C ILE A 241 -20.35 15.59 25.46
N SER A 242 -20.31 15.40 26.78
CA SER A 242 -20.64 14.13 27.45
C SER A 242 -21.85 14.26 28.37
N GLY A 243 -22.64 13.19 28.46
CA GLY A 243 -23.72 13.01 29.44
C GLY A 243 -24.58 11.78 29.14
N ALA A 244 -25.82 11.74 29.62
CA ALA A 244 -26.70 10.58 29.44
C ALA A 244 -27.38 10.59 28.06
N PHE A 245 -26.74 9.95 27.09
CA PHE A 245 -27.32 9.65 25.78
C PHE A 245 -28.25 8.43 25.87
N SER A 246 -29.31 8.42 25.05
CA SER A 246 -30.04 7.19 24.81
C SER A 246 -29.16 6.24 24.01
N LYS A 247 -29.13 4.96 24.39
CA LYS A 247 -28.51 3.89 23.58
C LYS A 247 -29.13 3.78 22.18
N TYR A 248 -30.31 4.37 21.98
CA TYR A 248 -31.03 4.41 20.70
C TYR A 248 -30.83 5.72 19.93
N SER A 249 -29.99 6.65 20.41
CA SER A 249 -29.62 7.85 19.68
C SER A 249 -28.95 7.46 18.36
N LYS A 250 -29.70 7.52 17.25
CA LYS A 250 -29.20 7.22 15.89
C LYS A 250 -28.35 8.37 15.29
N HIS A 251 -27.96 9.36 16.08
CA HIS A 251 -27.19 10.49 15.56
C HIS A 251 -25.78 10.03 15.13
N TRP A 252 -25.38 10.35 13.90
CA TRP A 252 -24.12 9.91 13.28
C TRP A 252 -22.83 10.35 14.00
N PHE A 253 -22.95 11.38 14.84
CA PHE A 253 -21.86 11.92 15.66
C PHE A 253 -22.02 11.64 17.16
N ALA A 254 -22.78 10.60 17.52
CA ALA A 254 -22.87 10.09 18.88
C ALA A 254 -22.12 8.76 19.02
N ASP A 255 -21.39 8.61 20.11
CA ASP A 255 -21.01 7.32 20.68
C ASP A 255 -22.06 6.93 21.74
N ASP A 256 -22.02 5.70 22.26
CA ASP A 256 -23.00 5.17 23.23
C ASP A 256 -23.35 6.11 24.40
N ASN A 257 -22.44 7.03 24.75
CA ASN A 257 -22.53 7.85 25.96
C ASN A 257 -22.05 9.31 25.81
N ARG A 258 -21.75 9.79 24.60
CA ARG A 258 -21.18 11.13 24.36
C ARG A 258 -21.25 11.51 22.88
N THR A 259 -20.96 12.75 22.53
CA THR A 259 -20.56 13.04 21.14
C THR A 259 -19.26 12.33 20.81
N ALA A 260 -19.11 11.88 19.57
CA ALA A 260 -17.81 11.42 19.08
C ALA A 260 -16.77 12.55 19.28
N PRO A 261 -15.54 12.23 19.73
CA PRO A 261 -14.49 13.24 19.84
C PRO A 261 -14.18 13.84 18.45
N VAL A 262 -14.12 15.17 18.36
CA VAL A 262 -13.79 15.85 17.11
C VAL A 262 -12.37 15.47 16.66
N PRO A 263 -12.15 15.01 15.42
CA PRO A 263 -10.82 14.62 14.96
C PRO A 263 -9.80 15.76 14.98
N ARG A 264 -8.52 15.38 14.97
CA ARG A 264 -7.39 16.31 14.83
C ARG A 264 -7.45 17.01 13.47
N ASN A 265 -6.98 18.26 13.43
CA ASN A 265 -6.92 19.15 12.26
C ASN A 265 -8.28 19.52 11.66
N ILE A 266 -9.37 19.32 12.41
CA ILE A 266 -10.71 19.76 12.00
C ILE A 266 -11.16 20.90 12.90
N GLU A 267 -11.60 21.98 12.26
CA GLU A 267 -12.19 23.13 12.92
C GLU A 267 -13.72 23.05 12.82
N CYS A 268 -14.41 23.04 13.96
CA CYS A 268 -15.87 22.97 13.96
C CYS A 268 -16.48 23.51 15.26
N LEU A 269 -17.81 23.69 15.21
CA LEU A 269 -18.66 23.93 16.37
C LEU A 269 -19.54 22.70 16.59
N VAL A 270 -19.40 22.02 17.72
CA VAL A 270 -20.29 20.90 18.09
C VAL A 270 -21.36 21.44 19.03
N THR A 271 -22.63 21.20 18.73
CA THR A 271 -23.75 21.73 19.50
C THR A 271 -24.66 20.62 20.01
N ALA A 272 -25.16 20.77 21.24
CA ALA A 272 -26.08 19.82 21.85
C ALA A 272 -27.08 20.53 22.77
N THR A 273 -28.23 19.92 22.99
CA THR A 273 -29.19 20.33 24.03
C THR A 273 -29.08 19.35 25.20
N ILE A 274 -28.87 19.88 26.40
CA ILE A 274 -28.77 19.13 27.65
C ILE A 274 -30.01 19.42 28.50
N ASP A 275 -30.78 18.41 28.84
CA ASP A 275 -31.89 18.50 29.78
C ASP A 275 -31.39 18.14 31.19
N LEU A 276 -31.06 19.17 31.97
CA LEU A 276 -30.46 19.02 33.29
C LEU A 276 -31.42 18.36 34.30
N ASP A 277 -32.73 18.44 34.06
CA ASP A 277 -33.70 17.78 34.93
C ASP A 277 -33.68 16.26 34.71
N ARG A 278 -33.49 15.83 33.46
CA ARG A 278 -33.46 14.42 33.08
C ARG A 278 -32.14 13.75 33.44
N MET A 279 -31.02 14.48 33.38
CA MET A 279 -29.70 13.98 33.78
C MET A 279 -29.71 13.33 35.17
N HIS A 280 -30.50 13.87 36.12
CA HIS A 280 -30.57 13.38 37.51
C HIS A 280 -31.67 12.32 37.79
N SER A 281 -32.41 11.89 36.76
CA SER A 281 -33.54 10.96 36.89
C SER A 281 -33.25 9.56 36.33
N ALA A 282 -32.11 9.40 35.65
CA ALA A 282 -31.80 8.23 34.83
C ALA A 282 -31.25 7.01 35.60
N ILE A 283 -30.92 7.15 36.90
CA ILE A 283 -30.44 6.02 37.73
C ILE A 283 -31.65 5.32 38.38
N GLY A 284 -32.07 4.19 37.82
CA GLY A 284 -33.01 3.24 38.44
C GLY A 284 -34.37 3.05 37.77
N THR A 285 -34.67 3.77 36.68
CA THR A 285 -35.88 3.53 35.89
C THR A 285 -35.53 3.04 34.49
N VAL A 286 -36.28 2.05 33.97
CA VAL A 286 -36.16 1.47 32.61
C VAL A 286 -36.46 2.49 31.50
N ASN A 287 -36.72 3.75 31.87
CA ASN A 287 -37.11 4.80 30.95
C ASN A 287 -35.91 5.37 30.19
N THR A 288 -35.88 5.07 28.90
CA THR A 288 -34.93 5.45 27.84
C THR A 288 -35.00 6.93 27.45
N VAL A 289 -35.22 7.83 28.41
CA VAL A 289 -35.48 9.24 28.10
C VAL A 289 -34.16 9.97 27.86
N GLU A 290 -33.96 10.46 26.63
CA GLU A 290 -32.78 11.25 26.24
C GLU A 290 -32.61 12.49 27.11
N ALA A 291 -31.46 12.59 27.78
CA ALA A 291 -31.04 13.78 28.52
C ALA A 291 -30.12 14.68 27.68
N ILE A 292 -29.45 14.15 26.66
CA ILE A 292 -28.70 14.92 25.66
C ILE A 292 -29.19 14.58 24.26
N SER A 293 -29.45 15.62 23.46
CA SER A 293 -29.69 15.50 22.02
C SER A 293 -28.65 16.34 21.26
N ILE A 294 -27.88 15.71 20.37
CA ILE A 294 -26.98 16.45 19.47
C ILE A 294 -27.85 17.24 18.51
N ASN A 295 -27.57 18.53 18.39
CA ASN A 295 -28.30 19.37 17.43
C ASN A 295 -27.53 19.32 16.10
N GLU A 296 -26.29 19.79 16.09
CA GLU A 296 -25.51 20.01 14.87
C GLU A 296 -24.01 19.92 15.13
N VAL A 297 -23.25 19.53 14.10
CA VAL A 297 -21.79 19.66 14.02
C VAL A 297 -21.50 20.57 12.84
N VAL A 298 -21.03 21.80 13.06
CA VAL A 298 -20.90 22.81 11.99
C VAL A 298 -19.43 23.00 11.64
N ASN A 299 -19.01 22.57 10.45
CA ASN A 299 -17.63 22.71 9.96
C ASN A 299 -17.26 24.17 9.75
N ILE A 300 -16.00 24.54 9.97
CA ILE A 300 -15.47 25.88 9.70
C ILE A 300 -14.63 25.83 8.43
N PHE A 301 -15.02 26.60 7.42
CA PHE A 301 -14.33 26.72 6.13
C PHE A 301 -13.81 28.13 5.89
N TYR A 302 -12.65 28.22 5.24
CA TYR A 302 -11.97 29.48 4.95
C TYR A 302 -12.18 29.90 3.50
N GLY A 303 -12.74 31.10 3.30
CA GLY A 303 -13.10 31.62 1.98
C GLY A 303 -11.93 31.98 1.07
N GLN A 304 -10.69 31.95 1.57
CA GLN A 304 -9.48 32.15 0.75
C GLN A 304 -8.72 30.85 0.48
N GLU A 305 -9.17 29.71 1.03
CA GLU A 305 -8.57 28.42 0.77
C GLU A 305 -9.29 27.71 -0.40
N LYS A 306 -8.55 27.39 -1.45
CA LYS A 306 -9.12 26.83 -2.69
C LYS A 306 -9.88 25.53 -2.46
N SER A 307 -9.35 24.62 -1.63
CA SER A 307 -9.99 23.35 -1.26
C SER A 307 -11.33 23.57 -0.56
N HIS A 308 -11.38 24.51 0.40
CA HIS A 308 -12.60 24.89 1.11
C HIS A 308 -13.62 25.57 0.19
N LEU A 309 -13.17 26.43 -0.74
CA LEU A 309 -14.04 27.04 -1.74
C LEU A 309 -14.73 26.01 -2.63
N LEU A 310 -13.97 25.03 -3.15
CA LEU A 310 -14.52 23.93 -3.94
C LEU A 310 -15.52 23.12 -3.11
N THR A 311 -15.17 22.83 -1.86
CA THR A 311 -16.07 22.10 -0.93
C THR A 311 -17.38 22.85 -0.70
N MET A 312 -17.32 24.16 -0.42
CA MET A 312 -18.51 24.99 -0.24
C MET A 312 -19.35 25.05 -1.52
N GLN A 313 -18.72 25.20 -2.69
CA GLN A 313 -19.42 25.18 -3.98
C GLN A 313 -20.10 23.83 -4.23
N SER A 314 -19.45 22.71 -3.91
CA SER A 314 -20.04 21.38 -4.00
C SER A 314 -21.26 21.24 -3.08
N ILE A 315 -21.15 21.69 -1.83
CA ILE A 315 -22.28 21.70 -0.88
C ILE A 315 -23.43 22.58 -1.41
N ASP A 316 -23.13 23.81 -1.84
CA ASP A 316 -24.14 24.74 -2.35
C ASP A 316 -24.83 24.19 -3.61
N ASN A 317 -24.06 23.65 -4.57
CA ASN A 317 -24.58 23.03 -5.77
C ASN A 317 -25.48 21.82 -5.44
N TYR A 318 -25.07 21.01 -4.47
CA TYR A 318 -25.87 19.89 -3.99
C TYR A 318 -27.18 20.37 -3.37
N LEU A 319 -27.17 21.39 -2.52
CA LEU A 319 -28.38 21.95 -1.89
C LEU A 319 -29.31 22.67 -2.88
N ILE A 320 -28.77 23.22 -3.97
CA ILE A 320 -29.53 23.84 -5.05
C ILE A 320 -30.24 22.78 -5.90
N ASN A 321 -29.49 21.79 -6.40
CA ASN A 321 -30.02 20.78 -7.31
C ASN A 321 -30.83 19.70 -6.58
N TYR A 322 -30.51 19.47 -5.30
CA TYR A 322 -31.16 18.55 -4.38
C TYR A 322 -31.59 17.24 -5.04
N ASP A 323 -30.60 16.40 -5.36
CA ASP A 323 -30.83 15.07 -5.96
C ASP A 323 -30.08 14.00 -5.13
N SER A 324 -30.83 13.05 -4.57
CA SER A 324 -30.30 11.94 -3.78
C SER A 324 -29.29 11.09 -4.56
N ASN A 325 -29.39 11.02 -5.89
CA ASN A 325 -28.48 10.24 -6.73
C ASN A 325 -27.12 10.92 -6.95
N THR A 326 -27.02 12.23 -6.65
CA THR A 326 -25.80 13.02 -6.87
C THR A 326 -24.91 13.16 -5.62
N ILE A 327 -25.33 12.54 -4.50
CA ILE A 327 -24.59 12.56 -3.23
C ILE A 327 -23.18 11.99 -3.42
N ASP A 328 -23.03 10.92 -4.20
CA ASP A 328 -21.76 10.21 -4.36
C ASP A 328 -20.77 11.02 -5.22
N ASP A 329 -21.21 11.52 -6.37
CA ASP A 329 -20.37 12.24 -7.33
C ASP A 329 -19.87 13.58 -6.79
N THR A 330 -20.70 14.27 -6.01
CA THR A 330 -20.39 15.62 -5.51
C THR A 330 -19.35 15.59 -4.37
N ILE A 331 -19.18 14.44 -3.71
CA ILE A 331 -18.55 14.36 -2.38
C ILE A 331 -17.34 13.42 -2.33
N ASN A 332 -17.17 12.53 -3.30
CA ASN A 332 -15.93 11.75 -3.45
C ASN A 332 -14.66 12.64 -3.55
N GLN A 333 -14.81 13.94 -3.77
CA GLN A 333 -13.73 14.94 -3.77
C GLN A 333 -13.42 15.54 -2.39
N CYS A 334 -14.23 15.26 -1.36
CA CYS A 334 -14.21 15.97 -0.10
C CYS A 334 -13.37 15.24 0.97
N ARG A 335 -12.32 15.92 1.46
CA ARG A 335 -11.29 15.33 2.35
C ARG A 335 -11.54 15.53 3.85
N ASP A 336 -12.63 16.18 4.24
CA ASP A 336 -12.97 16.45 5.65
C ASP A 336 -13.71 15.24 6.26
N ALA A 337 -13.13 14.65 7.32
CA ALA A 337 -13.66 13.42 7.92
C ALA A 337 -15.04 13.59 8.58
N ILE A 338 -15.38 14.79 9.06
CA ILE A 338 -16.71 15.09 9.62
C ILE A 338 -17.72 15.20 8.48
N LEU A 339 -17.35 15.88 7.40
CA LEU A 339 -18.21 16.04 6.24
C LEU A 339 -18.49 14.69 5.56
N ALA A 340 -17.48 13.82 5.45
CA ALA A 340 -17.67 12.45 4.96
C ALA A 340 -18.70 11.66 5.82
N LYS A 341 -18.63 11.80 7.16
CA LYS A 341 -19.61 11.18 8.06
C LYS A 341 -21.02 11.77 7.91
N LYS A 342 -21.13 13.10 7.76
CA LYS A 342 -22.40 13.78 7.46
C LYS A 342 -23.05 13.24 6.19
N ILE A 343 -22.24 12.98 5.17
CA ILE A 343 -22.75 12.51 3.88
C ILE A 343 -23.20 11.06 3.96
N ARG A 344 -22.40 10.20 4.61
CA ARG A 344 -22.81 8.83 4.88
C ARG A 344 -24.11 8.78 5.67
N TYR A 345 -24.30 9.69 6.62
CA TYR A 345 -25.55 9.83 7.33
C TYR A 345 -26.71 10.23 6.41
N LEU A 346 -26.51 11.19 5.51
CA LEU A 346 -27.53 11.57 4.53
C LEU A 346 -27.89 10.43 3.57
N GLN A 347 -26.91 9.62 3.15
CA GLN A 347 -27.16 8.39 2.37
C GLN A 347 -28.06 7.42 3.13
N ILE A 348 -27.74 7.13 4.39
CA ILE A 348 -28.56 6.25 5.25
C ILE A 348 -29.97 6.84 5.42
N VAL A 349 -30.10 8.14 5.62
CA VAL A 349 -31.41 8.82 5.73
C VAL A 349 -32.20 8.71 4.42
N ALA A 350 -31.53 8.80 3.26
CA ALA A 350 -32.11 8.60 1.93
C ALA A 350 -32.57 7.17 1.69
N GLU A 351 -31.74 6.18 2.02
CA GLU A 351 -32.08 4.75 1.92
C GLU A 351 -33.30 4.39 2.79
N ASN A 352 -33.48 5.06 3.93
CA ASN A 352 -34.62 4.86 4.81
C ASN A 352 -35.87 5.66 4.42
N GLY A 353 -35.85 6.41 3.30
CA GLY A 353 -36.97 7.22 2.84
C GLY A 353 -37.30 8.44 3.72
N LEU A 354 -36.35 8.89 4.55
CA LEU A 354 -36.51 10.02 5.47
C LEU A 354 -35.78 11.28 4.98
N PHE A 355 -35.41 11.33 3.70
CA PHE A 355 -34.52 12.35 3.16
C PHE A 355 -35.29 13.58 2.67
N GLU A 356 -35.30 14.61 3.52
CA GLU A 356 -35.87 15.92 3.25
C GLU A 356 -34.79 17.00 3.07
N LYS A 357 -35.10 18.03 2.27
CA LYS A 357 -34.16 19.12 1.97
C LYS A 357 -33.72 19.86 3.24
N SER A 358 -34.63 20.05 4.17
CA SER A 358 -34.37 20.61 5.50
C SER A 358 -33.33 19.80 6.29
N VAL A 359 -33.36 18.46 6.18
CA VAL A 359 -32.39 17.57 6.84
C VAL A 359 -31.01 17.72 6.19
N ALA A 360 -30.95 17.79 4.86
CA ALA A 360 -29.71 18.03 4.13
C ALA A 360 -29.11 19.41 4.44
N GLU A 361 -29.92 20.48 4.42
CA GLU A 361 -29.51 21.85 4.75
C GLU A 361 -28.93 21.94 6.17
N ASN A 362 -29.62 21.37 7.16
CA ASN A 362 -29.13 21.36 8.53
C ASN A 362 -27.87 20.49 8.71
N THR A 363 -27.80 19.35 8.03
CA THR A 363 -26.67 18.43 8.17
C THR A 363 -25.40 18.97 7.50
N LEU A 364 -25.54 19.54 6.30
CA LEU A 364 -24.41 20.08 5.52
C LEU A 364 -24.06 21.52 5.89
N GLU A 365 -24.66 22.06 6.95
CA GLU A 365 -24.40 23.41 7.38
C GLU A 365 -22.92 23.62 7.76
N TYR A 366 -22.39 24.79 7.38
CA TYR A 366 -21.00 25.19 7.62
C TYR A 366 -20.88 26.69 7.99
N ILE A 367 -19.73 27.06 8.55
CA ILE A 367 -19.36 28.44 8.89
C ILE A 367 -18.30 28.90 7.90
N LYS A 368 -18.59 29.94 7.13
CA LYS A 368 -17.61 30.59 6.26
C LYS A 368 -16.86 31.69 7.02
N ILE A 369 -15.55 31.56 7.12
CA ILE A 369 -14.65 32.62 7.57
C ILE A 369 -14.02 33.28 6.34
N ASN A 370 -14.26 34.57 6.14
CA ASN A 370 -13.67 35.33 5.03
C ASN A 370 -12.20 35.71 5.31
N ASN A 371 -11.34 34.71 5.48
CA ASN A 371 -9.91 34.87 5.77
C ASN A 371 -9.10 33.66 5.25
N ILE A 372 -7.78 33.72 5.39
CA ILE A 372 -6.88 32.56 5.18
C ILE A 372 -6.92 31.59 6.38
N PRO A 373 -6.63 30.29 6.19
CA PRO A 373 -6.46 29.33 7.27
C PRO A 373 -5.28 29.69 8.19
N PHE A 374 -5.29 29.14 9.40
CA PHE A 374 -4.25 29.42 10.39
C PHE A 374 -2.84 29.03 9.91
N GLN A 375 -2.70 27.91 9.20
CA GLN A 375 -1.41 27.46 8.68
C GLN A 375 -0.86 28.43 7.60
N GLN A 376 -1.73 28.96 6.75
CA GLN A 376 -1.33 29.97 5.76
C GLN A 376 -0.96 31.29 6.44
N LEU A 377 -1.66 31.68 7.51
CA LEU A 377 -1.27 32.83 8.32
C LEU A 377 0.13 32.66 8.91
N LYS A 378 0.45 31.49 9.48
CA LYS A 378 1.80 31.20 9.99
C LYS A 378 2.84 31.37 8.90
N TYR A 379 2.59 30.80 7.72
CA TYR A 379 3.49 30.92 6.56
C TYR A 379 3.74 32.38 6.16
N GLU A 380 2.68 33.17 5.98
CA GLU A 380 2.79 34.60 5.62
C GLU A 380 3.56 35.40 6.68
N GLN A 381 3.32 35.11 7.96
CA GLN A 381 4.00 35.76 9.08
C GLN A 381 5.48 35.37 9.18
N SER A 382 5.82 34.10 8.97
CA SER A 382 7.21 33.63 8.90
C SER A 382 7.94 34.28 7.72
N LYS A 383 7.31 34.36 6.55
CA LYS A 383 7.89 35.02 5.37
C LYS A 383 8.13 36.51 5.62
N LEU A 384 7.17 37.20 6.21
CA LEU A 384 7.31 38.62 6.60
C LEU A 384 8.47 38.81 7.59
N ALA A 385 8.55 37.95 8.60
CA ALA A 385 9.63 37.98 9.59
C ALA A 385 11.00 37.75 8.94
N LEU A 386 11.15 36.71 8.12
CA LEU A 386 12.39 36.38 7.43
C LEU A 386 12.89 37.57 6.61
N ASN A 387 12.03 38.12 5.74
CA ASN A 387 12.37 39.23 4.87
C ASN A 387 12.78 40.48 5.65
N THR A 388 12.07 40.77 6.74
CA THR A 388 12.34 41.94 7.57
C THR A 388 13.66 41.79 8.34
N ILE A 389 13.94 40.60 8.88
CA ILE A 389 15.20 40.34 9.60
C ILE A 389 16.37 40.35 8.61
N ALA A 390 16.23 39.67 7.46
CA ALA A 390 17.23 39.64 6.39
C ALA A 390 17.62 41.04 5.92
N ALA A 391 16.65 41.92 5.70
CA ALA A 391 16.90 43.30 5.26
C ALA A 391 17.63 44.18 6.29
N ASN A 392 17.63 43.79 7.57
CA ASN A 392 18.25 44.55 8.66
C ASN A 392 19.45 43.83 9.29
N MET A 393 19.96 42.74 8.68
CA MET A 393 21.05 41.92 9.24
C MET A 393 22.30 42.75 9.57
N HIS A 394 22.66 43.71 8.71
CA HIS A 394 23.84 44.58 8.90
C HIS A 394 23.79 45.48 10.15
N GLN A 395 22.64 45.56 10.83
CA GLN A 395 22.43 46.42 11.99
C GLN A 395 22.27 45.63 13.30
N ALA A 396 22.43 44.31 13.28
CA ALA A 396 22.27 43.46 14.45
C ALA A 396 23.51 43.47 15.35
N SER A 397 23.31 43.36 16.67
CA SER A 397 24.36 43.41 17.68
C SER A 397 25.09 42.08 17.92
N SER A 398 24.61 40.97 17.34
CA SER A 398 25.22 39.63 17.44
C SER A 398 24.89 38.83 16.19
N GLU A 399 25.90 38.58 15.34
CA GLU A 399 25.72 37.91 14.03
C GLU A 399 25.42 36.41 14.20
N ASP A 400 26.14 35.68 15.06
CA ASP A 400 26.03 34.22 15.17
C ASP A 400 24.64 33.72 15.62
N LYS A 401 24.07 34.38 16.64
CA LYS A 401 22.72 34.03 17.14
C LYS A 401 21.64 34.42 16.13
N LEU A 402 21.90 35.46 15.33
CA LEU A 402 21.02 35.90 14.25
C LEU A 402 20.98 34.87 13.12
N TYR A 403 22.15 34.39 12.67
CA TYR A 403 22.26 33.36 11.64
C TYR A 403 21.59 32.05 12.04
N TYR A 404 21.81 31.58 13.27
CA TYR A 404 21.18 30.34 13.76
C TYR A 404 19.65 30.39 13.71
N ASN A 405 19.07 31.47 14.22
CA ASN A 405 17.61 31.60 14.26
C ASN A 405 17.02 31.90 12.87
N LEU A 406 17.73 32.62 11.98
CA LEU A 406 17.35 32.77 10.58
C LEU A 406 17.38 31.43 9.84
N SER A 407 18.39 30.60 10.08
CA SER A 407 18.48 29.25 9.53
C SER A 407 17.27 28.42 9.96
N LYS A 408 16.93 28.42 11.25
CA LYS A 408 15.73 27.72 11.72
C LYS A 408 14.44 28.25 11.11
N LEU A 409 14.29 29.57 10.97
CA LEU A 409 13.09 30.17 10.41
C LEU A 409 12.97 29.86 8.90
N ALA A 410 14.09 29.81 8.18
CA ALA A 410 14.18 29.33 6.81
C ALA A 410 13.89 27.83 6.70
N GLU A 411 14.48 26.98 7.56
CA GLU A 411 14.19 25.54 7.66
C GLU A 411 12.71 25.29 7.92
N HIS A 412 12.10 26.05 8.82
CA HIS A 412 10.67 25.97 9.08
C HIS A 412 9.84 26.39 7.87
N LEU A 413 10.19 27.48 7.18
CA LEU A 413 9.52 27.86 5.93
C LEU A 413 9.66 26.77 4.86
N SER A 414 10.85 26.21 4.68
CA SER A 414 11.09 25.09 3.77
C SER A 414 10.30 23.85 4.19
N SER A 415 10.19 23.58 5.50
CA SER A 415 9.37 22.50 6.03
C SER A 415 7.89 22.75 5.80
N PHE A 416 7.41 24.00 5.87
CA PHE A 416 6.05 24.38 5.56
C PHE A 416 5.77 24.26 4.07
N GLU A 417 6.65 24.72 3.20
CA GLU A 417 6.53 24.52 1.76
C GLU A 417 6.54 23.03 1.41
N LYS A 418 7.42 22.26 2.05
CA LYS A 418 7.49 20.80 1.93
C LYS A 418 6.25 20.14 2.49
N ASN A 419 5.72 20.56 3.64
CA ASN A 419 4.51 20.04 4.29
C ASN A 419 3.23 20.51 3.63
N THR A 420 3.21 21.62 2.91
CA THR A 420 2.05 22.06 2.12
C THR A 420 2.04 21.26 0.82
N LYS A 421 3.21 21.08 0.18
CA LYS A 421 3.39 20.13 -0.93
C LYS A 421 3.16 18.68 -0.49
N GLN A 422 3.53 18.34 0.75
CA GLN A 422 3.35 17.01 1.32
C GLN A 422 1.97 16.83 1.92
N GLN A 423 1.21 17.79 2.45
CA GLN A 423 -0.19 17.59 2.85
C GLN A 423 -1.09 17.43 1.62
N ILE A 424 -0.68 18.01 0.48
CA ILE A 424 -1.20 17.64 -0.83
C ILE A 424 -0.87 16.17 -1.18
N ASN A 425 0.21 15.58 -0.63
CA ASN A 425 0.70 14.21 -0.89
C ASN A 425 0.60 13.19 0.28
N ILE A 426 0.22 13.57 1.51
CA ILE A 426 0.23 12.78 2.77
C ILE A 426 -1.19 12.30 3.07
N LEU A 427 -2.21 12.98 2.55
CA LEU A 427 -3.59 12.47 2.51
C LEU A 427 -3.83 11.55 1.29
N ASP A 428 -2.79 11.24 0.54
CA ASP A 428 -2.72 10.18 -0.48
C ASP A 428 -2.47 8.81 0.21
N ASP A 429 -3.21 8.56 1.30
CA ASP A 429 -3.15 7.40 2.21
C ASP A 429 -3.74 6.12 1.56
N ASP A 430 -3.80 6.11 0.23
CA ASP A 430 -3.99 4.95 -0.63
C ASP A 430 -2.67 4.18 -0.89
N ASN A 431 -1.56 4.64 -0.34
CA ASN A 431 -0.27 4.08 -0.67
C ASN A 431 0.26 3.16 0.44
N LEU A 432 -0.02 1.86 0.25
CA LEU A 432 0.69 0.70 0.84
C LEU A 432 2.19 0.70 0.48
N PHE A 433 2.89 1.80 0.74
CA PHE A 433 4.29 2.00 0.38
C PHE A 433 5.05 2.59 1.57
N SER A 434 5.72 1.72 2.31
CA SER A 434 6.54 2.05 3.48
C SER A 434 7.95 1.46 3.35
N GLY A 435 8.90 1.97 4.14
CA GLY A 435 10.20 1.32 4.34
C GLY A 435 11.20 1.37 3.19
N ARG A 436 11.09 2.37 2.30
CA ARG A 436 11.91 2.47 1.07
C ARG A 436 12.62 3.82 0.88
N ASP A 437 12.80 4.57 1.97
CA ASP A 437 13.37 5.92 1.89
C ASP A 437 14.84 5.92 1.46
N ASN A 438 15.60 4.88 1.82
CA ASN A 438 16.99 4.71 1.38
C ASN A 438 17.07 4.47 -0.13
N GLU A 439 16.28 3.55 -0.67
CA GLU A 439 16.26 3.27 -2.11
C GLU A 439 15.71 4.47 -2.91
N LEU A 440 14.73 5.20 -2.37
CA LEU A 440 14.26 6.46 -2.96
C LEU A 440 15.36 7.53 -2.97
N SER A 441 16.18 7.60 -1.92
CA SER A 441 17.32 8.51 -1.84
C SER A 441 18.40 8.16 -2.87
N CYS A 442 18.70 6.86 -3.05
CA CYS A 442 19.61 6.40 -4.10
C CYS A 442 19.10 6.76 -5.50
N LEU A 443 17.80 6.57 -5.78
CA LEU A 443 17.20 6.99 -7.04
C LEU A 443 17.27 8.52 -7.21
N SER A 444 17.06 9.30 -6.15
CA SER A 444 17.19 10.76 -6.21
C SER A 444 18.62 11.19 -6.51
N GLN A 445 19.61 10.54 -5.89
CA GLN A 445 21.03 10.76 -6.19
C GLN A 445 21.34 10.39 -7.65
N PHE A 446 20.81 9.29 -8.17
CA PHE A 446 20.98 8.88 -9.57
C PHE A 446 20.50 9.97 -10.54
N PHE A 447 19.31 10.54 -10.32
CA PHE A 447 18.80 11.63 -11.17
C PHE A 447 19.63 12.91 -11.12
N ASN A 448 20.36 13.13 -10.02
CA ASN A 448 21.26 14.27 -9.84
C ASN A 448 22.73 13.97 -10.24
N SER A 449 23.02 12.72 -10.59
CA SER A 449 24.36 12.26 -10.98
C SER A 449 24.55 12.28 -12.49
N ASN A 450 25.81 12.09 -12.92
CA ASN A 450 26.14 11.86 -14.32
C ASN A 450 25.84 10.41 -14.77
N ASP A 451 25.44 9.52 -13.86
CA ASP A 451 25.09 8.14 -14.22
C ASP A 451 23.76 8.12 -14.97
N ASN A 452 23.72 7.44 -16.11
CA ASN A 452 22.52 7.41 -16.95
C ASN A 452 21.81 6.07 -16.97
N VAL A 453 22.39 5.03 -16.35
CA VAL A 453 21.76 3.71 -16.24
C VAL A 453 21.73 3.29 -14.77
N PHE A 454 20.54 2.93 -14.28
CA PHE A 454 20.34 2.45 -12.92
C PHE A 454 19.71 1.05 -12.96
N LEU A 455 20.43 0.04 -12.46
CA LEU A 455 19.92 -1.33 -12.37
C LEU A 455 19.43 -1.62 -10.95
N LEU A 456 18.12 -1.79 -10.80
CA LEU A 456 17.46 -2.14 -9.54
C LEU A 456 17.20 -3.64 -9.47
N GLN A 457 17.89 -4.33 -8.56
CA GLN A 457 17.83 -5.78 -8.44
C GLN A 457 17.18 -6.20 -7.12
N GLY A 458 16.36 -7.25 -7.14
CA GLY A 458 15.80 -7.81 -5.90
C GLY A 458 14.72 -8.85 -6.17
N LEU A 459 14.37 -9.67 -5.20
CA LEU A 459 13.47 -10.82 -5.37
C LEU A 459 12.10 -10.44 -5.97
N ARG A 460 11.37 -11.41 -6.56
CA ARG A 460 9.99 -11.17 -7.02
C ARG A 460 9.11 -10.79 -5.81
N GLY A 461 8.18 -9.86 -6.02
CA GLY A 461 7.31 -9.35 -4.95
C GLY A 461 7.97 -8.37 -3.96
N ILE A 462 9.28 -8.11 -4.04
CA ILE A 462 9.99 -7.25 -3.05
C ILE A 462 9.63 -5.75 -3.11
N GLY A 463 8.83 -5.34 -4.10
CA GLY A 463 8.39 -3.94 -4.28
C GLY A 463 9.13 -3.12 -5.33
N LYS A 464 9.97 -3.73 -6.20
CA LYS A 464 10.71 -3.02 -7.28
C LYS A 464 9.82 -2.13 -8.15
N THR A 465 8.77 -2.70 -8.75
CA THR A 465 7.84 -1.98 -9.63
C THR A 465 7.12 -0.84 -8.90
N LYS A 466 6.70 -1.05 -7.65
CA LYS A 466 6.09 0.01 -6.84
C LYS A 466 7.08 1.14 -6.53
N LEU A 467 8.33 0.80 -6.23
CA LEU A 467 9.40 1.78 -5.96
C LEU A 467 9.67 2.64 -7.20
N VAL A 468 9.86 2.06 -8.39
CA VAL A 468 10.11 2.85 -9.61
C VAL A 468 8.90 3.68 -10.02
N LYS A 469 7.67 3.21 -9.79
CA LYS A 469 6.46 4.03 -10.01
C LYS A 469 6.36 5.24 -9.08
N LYS A 470 7.05 5.24 -7.92
CA LYS A 470 7.11 6.39 -7.00
C LYS A 470 8.10 7.48 -7.44
N ILE A 471 8.88 7.26 -8.50
CA ILE A 471 9.85 8.23 -9.01
C ILE A 471 9.17 9.55 -9.40
N SER A 472 8.05 9.48 -10.13
CA SER A 472 7.29 10.66 -10.59
C SER A 472 6.82 11.58 -9.46
N THR A 473 6.53 11.01 -8.30
CA THR A 473 5.88 11.71 -7.18
C THR A 473 6.86 12.10 -6.07
N LYS A 474 7.94 11.33 -5.88
CA LYS A 474 8.86 11.51 -4.74
C LYS A 474 10.30 11.82 -5.10
N VAL A 475 10.74 11.53 -6.33
CA VAL A 475 12.17 11.54 -6.69
C VAL A 475 12.51 12.66 -7.65
N LEU A 476 11.69 12.89 -8.68
CA LEU A 476 12.01 13.87 -9.71
C LEU A 476 12.06 15.30 -9.12
N PRO A 477 13.13 16.07 -9.40
CA PRO A 477 13.21 17.45 -8.96
C PRO A 477 12.11 18.31 -9.61
N SER A 478 11.62 19.30 -8.86
CA SER A 478 10.83 20.40 -9.44
C SER A 478 11.66 21.07 -10.57
N PRO A 479 11.01 21.52 -11.65
CA PRO A 479 11.44 21.44 -13.07
C PRO A 479 12.90 21.81 -13.42
N PRO A 480 13.48 21.22 -14.50
CA PRO A 480 12.77 20.58 -15.62
C PRO A 480 12.43 19.09 -15.37
N PRO A 481 11.20 18.63 -15.68
CA PRO A 481 10.81 17.27 -15.37
C PRO A 481 11.31 16.33 -16.49
N TRP A 482 12.08 15.32 -16.10
CA TRP A 482 12.29 14.16 -16.96
C TRP A 482 10.94 13.57 -17.34
N GLU A 483 10.69 13.36 -18.63
CA GLU A 483 9.47 12.68 -19.07
C GLU A 483 9.59 11.19 -18.80
N ILE A 484 8.74 10.64 -17.94
CA ILE A 484 8.80 9.21 -17.62
C ILE A 484 8.07 8.40 -18.68
N ARG A 485 8.79 7.45 -19.27
CA ARG A 485 8.29 6.43 -20.19
C ARG A 485 8.52 5.05 -19.56
N TYR A 486 7.57 4.13 -19.75
CA TYR A 486 7.59 2.85 -19.05
C TYR A 486 7.32 1.68 -20.01
N ILE A 487 8.18 0.68 -19.95
CA ILE A 487 8.10 -0.58 -20.69
C ILE A 487 8.12 -1.70 -19.66
N GLU A 488 7.14 -2.60 -19.72
CA GLU A 488 7.13 -3.85 -18.95
C GLU A 488 7.38 -5.00 -19.92
N LEU A 489 8.50 -5.69 -19.72
CA LEU A 489 8.90 -6.76 -20.63
C LEU A 489 8.13 -8.04 -20.34
N GLU A 490 7.64 -8.68 -21.40
CA GLU A 490 6.92 -9.94 -21.32
C GLU A 490 7.89 -11.13 -21.37
N LYS A 491 7.51 -12.25 -20.74
CA LYS A 491 8.32 -13.47 -20.76
C LYS A 491 8.38 -14.04 -22.18
N GLY A 492 9.60 -14.25 -22.67
CA GLY A 492 9.85 -14.77 -24.02
C GLY A 492 9.64 -13.74 -25.12
N ILE A 493 9.72 -12.44 -24.78
CA ILE A 493 9.69 -11.36 -25.75
C ILE A 493 10.78 -11.52 -26.80
N GLY A 494 10.40 -11.40 -28.07
CA GLY A 494 11.33 -11.43 -29.20
C GLY A 494 12.05 -10.12 -29.48
N TYR A 495 13.08 -10.16 -30.33
CA TYR A 495 13.84 -8.96 -30.72
C TYR A 495 12.95 -7.91 -31.40
N GLU A 496 12.13 -8.33 -32.38
CA GLU A 496 11.29 -7.40 -33.15
C GLU A 496 10.27 -6.71 -32.25
N LEU A 497 9.67 -7.45 -31.30
CA LEU A 497 8.70 -6.87 -30.38
C LEU A 497 9.37 -5.91 -29.39
N LEU A 498 10.53 -6.26 -28.85
CA LEU A 498 11.29 -5.38 -27.95
C LEU A 498 11.62 -4.05 -28.65
N PHE A 499 12.13 -4.13 -29.88
CA PHE A 499 12.48 -2.96 -30.67
C PHE A 499 11.24 -2.09 -30.96
N ASP A 500 10.14 -2.70 -31.41
CA ASP A 500 8.92 -1.97 -31.74
C ASP A 500 8.28 -1.34 -30.49
N GLN A 501 8.35 -2.00 -29.33
CA GLN A 501 7.90 -1.43 -28.07
C GLN A 501 8.73 -0.22 -27.65
N ILE A 502 10.06 -0.30 -27.74
CA ILE A 502 10.94 0.85 -27.46
C ILE A 502 10.60 1.99 -28.42
N SER A 503 10.46 1.70 -29.70
CA SER A 503 10.12 2.69 -30.73
C SER A 503 8.76 3.34 -30.48
N TYR A 504 7.74 2.54 -30.15
CA TYR A 504 6.40 3.02 -29.83
C TYR A 504 6.40 3.90 -28.57
N VAL A 505 7.02 3.44 -27.48
CA VAL A 505 7.03 4.15 -26.20
C VAL A 505 7.84 5.44 -26.26
N LEU A 506 8.88 5.49 -27.09
CA LEU A 506 9.67 6.70 -27.33
C LEU A 506 9.14 7.56 -28.48
N ASN A 507 8.02 7.19 -29.12
CA ASN A 507 7.44 7.88 -30.27
C ASN A 507 8.45 8.08 -31.42
N LEU A 508 9.29 7.08 -31.70
CA LEU A 508 10.29 7.16 -32.76
C LEU A 508 9.63 7.04 -34.14
N PRO A 509 10.16 7.75 -35.16
CA PRO A 509 9.81 7.49 -36.56
C PRO A 509 10.21 6.05 -36.94
N TYR A 510 9.65 5.56 -38.06
CA TYR A 510 10.02 4.25 -38.57
C TYR A 510 11.52 4.16 -38.87
N ILE A 511 12.18 3.16 -38.28
CA ILE A 511 13.59 2.84 -38.52
C ILE A 511 13.62 1.50 -39.25
N GLU A 512 14.20 1.49 -40.45
CA GLU A 512 14.36 0.26 -41.22
C GLU A 512 15.36 -0.68 -40.52
N GLN A 513 14.88 -1.85 -40.11
CA GLN A 513 15.70 -2.89 -39.47
C GLN A 513 16.35 -3.83 -40.50
N LYS A 514 15.72 -3.98 -41.67
CA LYS A 514 16.10 -5.03 -42.62
C LYS A 514 17.43 -4.69 -43.30
N GLY A 515 18.43 -5.56 -43.13
CA GLY A 515 19.76 -5.38 -43.71
C GLY A 515 20.65 -4.35 -43.01
N VAL A 516 20.19 -3.78 -41.90
CA VAL A 516 20.99 -2.88 -41.06
C VAL A 516 21.61 -3.71 -39.92
N PRO A 517 22.92 -3.61 -39.66
CA PRO A 517 23.53 -4.22 -38.48
C PRO A 517 22.80 -3.77 -37.21
N ILE A 518 22.49 -4.70 -36.31
CA ILE A 518 21.69 -4.45 -35.09
C ILE A 518 22.31 -3.35 -34.22
N GLU A 519 23.63 -3.27 -34.23
CA GLU A 519 24.43 -2.29 -33.51
C GLU A 519 24.12 -0.86 -33.99
N ASN A 520 23.93 -0.69 -35.30
CA ASN A 520 23.64 0.61 -35.91
C ASN A 520 22.19 1.07 -35.64
N VAL A 521 21.28 0.12 -35.37
CA VAL A 521 19.88 0.43 -35.03
C VAL A 521 19.82 1.15 -33.68
N ALA A 522 20.59 0.71 -32.68
CA ALA A 522 20.66 1.37 -31.38
C ALA A 522 21.19 2.81 -31.52
N GLY A 523 22.26 3.01 -32.29
CA GLY A 523 22.83 4.34 -32.55
C GLY A 523 21.81 5.33 -33.12
N LYS A 524 21.02 4.91 -34.14
CA LYS A 524 19.95 5.74 -34.73
C LYS A 524 18.86 6.12 -33.74
N ILE A 525 18.49 5.21 -32.83
CA ILE A 525 17.53 5.54 -31.75
C ILE A 525 18.08 6.68 -30.90
N PHE A 526 19.36 6.63 -30.53
CA PHE A 526 19.99 7.67 -29.72
C PHE A 526 20.17 9.00 -30.45
N GLU A 527 20.46 9.00 -31.75
CA GLU A 527 20.47 10.22 -32.56
C GLU A 527 19.13 10.98 -32.45
N ILE A 528 18.01 10.25 -32.41
CA ILE A 528 16.67 10.83 -32.28
C ILE A 528 16.41 11.28 -30.84
N ILE A 529 16.78 10.47 -29.83
CA ILE A 529 16.60 10.81 -28.41
C ILE A 529 17.39 12.08 -28.04
N GLU A 530 18.64 12.23 -28.52
CA GLU A 530 19.48 13.40 -28.22
C GLU A 530 18.91 14.70 -28.79
N LEU A 531 18.09 14.64 -29.85
CA LEU A 531 17.37 15.78 -30.40
C LEU A 531 16.08 16.12 -29.62
N GLY A 532 15.60 15.22 -28.77
CA GLY A 532 14.36 15.32 -28.03
C GLY A 532 14.46 15.95 -26.63
N PRO A 533 13.32 16.01 -25.90
CA PRO A 533 13.32 16.36 -24.49
C PRO A 533 13.99 15.28 -23.62
N PRO A 534 14.47 15.60 -22.41
CA PRO A 534 14.99 14.60 -21.48
C PRO A 534 13.93 13.57 -21.08
N ILE A 535 14.24 12.28 -21.25
CA ILE A 535 13.36 11.14 -20.99
C ILE A 535 13.96 10.27 -19.89
N SER A 536 13.13 9.82 -18.96
CA SER A 536 13.46 8.70 -18.09
C SER A 536 12.72 7.46 -18.56
N LEU A 537 13.45 6.50 -19.14
CA LEU A 537 12.89 5.23 -19.60
C LEU A 537 13.02 4.18 -18.50
N ILE A 538 11.91 3.61 -18.07
CA ILE A 538 11.87 2.50 -17.12
C ILE A 538 11.60 1.22 -17.91
N VAL A 539 12.50 0.23 -17.79
CA VAL A 539 12.34 -1.11 -18.37
C VAL A 539 12.23 -2.12 -17.23
N ASP A 540 11.01 -2.56 -16.97
CA ASP A 540 10.66 -3.45 -15.87
C ASP A 540 10.81 -4.92 -16.30
N ASN A 541 11.35 -5.76 -15.40
CA ASN A 541 11.54 -7.20 -15.58
C ASN A 541 12.49 -7.62 -16.71
N ILE A 542 13.68 -7.00 -16.80
CA ILE A 542 14.70 -7.35 -17.82
C ILE A 542 15.20 -8.80 -17.73
N ASN A 543 14.93 -9.50 -16.64
CA ASN A 543 15.10 -10.95 -16.55
C ASN A 543 14.32 -11.72 -17.63
N ASN A 544 13.29 -11.13 -18.23
CA ASN A 544 12.54 -11.77 -19.31
C ASN A 544 13.29 -11.80 -20.66
N LEU A 545 14.39 -11.06 -20.78
CA LEU A 545 15.34 -11.13 -21.90
C LEU A 545 16.40 -12.22 -21.72
N THR A 546 16.45 -12.83 -20.53
CA THR A 546 17.50 -13.76 -20.13
C THR A 546 16.96 -15.13 -19.74
N GLU A 547 17.79 -16.14 -19.90
CA GLU A 547 17.58 -17.47 -19.36
C GLU A 547 17.73 -17.48 -17.82
N THR A 548 17.49 -18.64 -17.20
CA THR A 548 17.58 -18.80 -15.74
C THR A 548 18.96 -18.53 -15.17
N ASN A 549 20.01 -18.72 -15.96
CA ASN A 549 21.41 -18.42 -15.64
C ASN A 549 21.79 -16.92 -15.74
N GLY A 550 20.85 -16.06 -16.17
CA GLY A 550 21.10 -14.62 -16.33
C GLY A 550 21.86 -14.24 -17.61
N VAL A 551 21.99 -15.16 -18.57
CA VAL A 551 22.51 -14.91 -19.92
C VAL A 551 21.35 -14.63 -20.87
N PHE A 552 21.53 -13.72 -21.82
CA PHE A 552 20.50 -13.43 -22.82
C PHE A 552 20.12 -14.69 -23.62
N SER A 553 18.82 -14.91 -23.80
CA SER A 553 18.31 -16.09 -24.52
C SER A 553 18.50 -16.02 -26.02
N ASP A 554 18.80 -14.83 -26.54
CA ASP A 554 18.92 -14.56 -27.97
C ASP A 554 20.10 -13.60 -28.23
N THR A 555 20.94 -13.94 -29.22
CA THR A 555 22.13 -13.15 -29.57
C THR A 555 21.77 -11.78 -30.16
N LYS A 556 20.68 -11.67 -30.93
CA LYS A 556 20.19 -10.39 -31.45
C LYS A 556 19.72 -9.49 -30.32
N ILE A 557 18.92 -10.02 -29.39
CA ILE A 557 18.49 -9.29 -28.19
C ILE A 557 19.71 -8.85 -27.39
N LYS A 558 20.66 -9.76 -27.15
CA LYS A 558 21.91 -9.46 -26.45
C LYS A 558 22.65 -8.30 -27.09
N ASN A 559 22.96 -8.40 -28.38
CA ASN A 559 23.76 -7.40 -29.08
C ASN A 559 23.04 -6.05 -29.09
N PHE A 560 21.75 -6.05 -29.45
CA PHE A 560 20.93 -4.84 -29.43
C PHE A 560 20.92 -4.18 -28.06
N PHE A 561 20.57 -4.94 -27.02
CA PHE A 561 20.35 -4.39 -25.69
C PHE A 561 21.66 -3.93 -25.06
N LEU A 562 22.76 -4.67 -25.22
CA LEU A 562 24.06 -4.23 -24.70
C LEU A 562 24.53 -2.94 -25.39
N HIS A 563 24.40 -2.81 -26.71
CA HIS A 563 24.71 -1.55 -27.38
C HIS A 563 23.77 -0.41 -26.99
N PHE A 564 22.48 -0.70 -26.79
CA PHE A 564 21.53 0.28 -26.25
C PHE A 564 21.96 0.79 -24.87
N LEU A 565 22.45 -0.09 -23.99
CA LEU A 565 22.99 0.29 -22.68
C LEU A 565 24.29 1.11 -22.79
N GLU A 566 25.19 0.74 -23.70
CA GLU A 566 26.43 1.48 -23.94
C GLU A 566 26.15 2.91 -24.41
N HIS A 567 25.20 3.10 -25.33
CA HIS A 567 24.77 4.42 -25.75
C HIS A 567 24.04 5.17 -24.62
N ALA A 568 23.19 4.49 -23.85
CA ALA A 568 22.47 5.08 -22.71
C ALA A 568 23.43 5.69 -21.69
N LYS A 569 24.56 5.01 -21.39
CA LYS A 569 25.57 5.51 -20.45
C LYS A 569 26.12 6.89 -20.83
N ASN A 570 26.20 7.20 -22.13
CA ASN A 570 26.77 8.44 -22.63
C ASN A 570 25.71 9.51 -22.98
N SER A 571 24.42 9.20 -22.81
CA SER A 571 23.34 10.09 -23.21
C SER A 571 23.21 11.29 -22.28
N THR A 572 22.87 12.47 -22.83
CA THR A 572 22.53 13.65 -22.02
C THR A 572 21.02 13.80 -21.83
N LYS A 573 20.24 13.06 -22.63
CA LYS A 573 18.78 13.15 -22.71
C LYS A 573 18.07 11.90 -22.19
N LEU A 574 18.78 10.85 -21.79
CA LEU A 574 18.17 9.60 -21.32
C LEU A 574 18.66 9.21 -19.93
N LYS A 575 17.73 9.00 -18.99
CA LYS A 575 17.95 8.19 -17.78
C LYS A 575 17.24 6.85 -17.94
N LEU A 576 17.99 5.76 -17.96
CA LEU A 576 17.47 4.41 -18.08
C LEU A 576 17.42 3.72 -16.72
N ILE A 577 16.26 3.20 -16.33
CA ILE A 577 16.07 2.45 -15.08
C ILE A 577 15.64 1.05 -15.44
N LEU A 578 16.43 0.06 -15.04
CA LEU A 578 16.19 -1.34 -15.30
C LEU A 578 15.78 -2.03 -14.00
N THR A 579 14.81 -2.94 -14.04
CA THR A 579 14.52 -3.80 -12.89
C THR A 579 14.77 -5.28 -13.22
N SER A 580 15.36 -6.01 -12.28
CA SER A 580 15.58 -7.45 -12.42
C SER A 580 15.29 -8.20 -11.13
N ASN A 581 14.81 -9.43 -11.24
CA ASN A 581 14.70 -10.33 -10.10
C ASN A 581 15.94 -11.21 -9.86
N ARG A 582 16.90 -11.19 -10.79
CA ARG A 582 18.12 -12.00 -10.74
C ARG A 582 19.33 -11.23 -11.27
N LYS A 583 20.50 -11.80 -11.01
CA LYS A 583 21.76 -11.30 -11.56
C LYS A 583 21.77 -11.45 -13.07
N ILE A 584 22.23 -10.44 -13.81
CA ILE A 584 22.36 -10.50 -15.28
C ILE A 584 23.84 -10.26 -15.61
N LEU A 585 24.55 -11.35 -15.85
CA LEU A 585 26.02 -11.36 -15.93
C LEU A 585 26.54 -10.48 -17.06
N ASP A 586 25.85 -10.44 -18.20
CA ASP A 586 26.29 -9.66 -19.34
C ASP A 586 26.17 -8.14 -19.13
N ILE A 587 25.23 -7.68 -18.30
CA ILE A 587 25.08 -6.25 -17.97
C ILE A 587 26.16 -5.80 -16.97
N GLU A 588 26.56 -6.65 -16.04
CA GLU A 588 27.65 -6.32 -15.11
C GLU A 588 29.00 -6.21 -15.81
N LYS A 589 29.24 -7.01 -16.85
CA LYS A 589 30.48 -6.97 -17.64
C LYS A 589 30.70 -5.62 -18.33
N ILE A 590 29.65 -4.86 -18.64
CA ILE A 590 29.74 -3.51 -19.20
C ILE A 590 29.81 -2.41 -18.12
N GLY A 591 30.03 -2.80 -16.86
CA GLY A 591 30.30 -1.90 -15.74
C GLY A 591 29.06 -1.31 -15.05
N ILE A 592 27.86 -1.84 -15.31
CA ILE A 592 26.63 -1.41 -14.62
C ILE A 592 26.47 -2.25 -13.35
N GLN A 593 26.62 -1.61 -12.20
CA GLN A 593 26.49 -2.28 -10.90
C GLN A 593 25.01 -2.31 -10.44
N PRO A 594 24.50 -3.47 -10.00
CA PRO A 594 23.14 -3.55 -9.48
C PRO A 594 23.01 -2.90 -8.10
N THR A 595 21.96 -2.11 -7.91
CA THR A 595 21.49 -1.68 -6.60
C THR A 595 20.49 -2.70 -6.08
N ALA A 596 20.88 -3.44 -5.04
CA ALA A 596 20.02 -4.44 -4.42
C ALA A 596 18.94 -3.79 -3.53
N ILE A 597 17.68 -4.18 -3.71
CA ILE A 597 16.60 -3.86 -2.77
C ILE A 597 16.69 -4.78 -1.57
N SER A 598 16.74 -4.18 -0.40
CA SER A 598 16.76 -4.87 0.89
C SER A 598 15.38 -5.47 1.24
N ARG A 599 15.35 -6.48 2.11
CA ARG A 599 14.10 -6.90 2.75
C ARG A 599 13.56 -5.75 3.61
N LEU A 600 12.23 -5.63 3.72
CA LEU A 600 11.64 -4.67 4.65
C LEU A 600 12.02 -5.02 6.09
N ILE A 601 12.16 -4.00 6.94
CA ILE A 601 12.31 -4.21 8.37
C ILE A 601 10.97 -4.63 8.98
N ASP A 602 11.03 -5.33 10.11
CA ASP A 602 9.87 -5.93 10.77
C ASP A 602 8.76 -4.92 11.03
N GLN A 603 9.11 -3.68 11.40
CA GLN A 603 8.14 -2.61 11.63
C GLN A 603 7.32 -2.27 10.37
N ASP A 604 7.95 -2.22 9.20
CA ASP A 604 7.26 -1.97 7.93
C ASP A 604 6.41 -3.15 7.50
N VAL A 605 6.86 -4.39 7.77
CA VAL A 605 6.07 -5.60 7.54
C VAL A 605 4.80 -5.58 8.40
N ARG A 606 4.94 -5.29 9.70
CA ARG A 606 3.81 -5.15 10.63
C ARG A 606 2.83 -4.08 10.16
N PHE A 607 3.35 -2.95 9.69
CA PHE A 607 2.53 -1.87 9.13
C PHE A 607 1.74 -2.35 7.91
N ILE A 608 2.38 -3.02 6.95
CA ILE A 608 1.72 -3.54 5.74
C ILE A 608 0.63 -4.54 6.10
N ILE A 609 0.92 -5.52 6.95
CA ILE A 609 -0.07 -6.54 7.38
C ILE A 609 -1.25 -5.84 8.05
N SER A 610 -1.00 -4.95 9.01
CA SER A 610 -2.04 -4.22 9.75
C SER A 610 -2.87 -3.29 8.86
N TYR A 611 -2.24 -2.63 7.89
CA TYR A 611 -2.95 -1.81 6.91
C TYR A 611 -3.85 -2.67 6.01
N CYS A 612 -3.30 -3.74 5.41
CA CYS A 612 -4.06 -4.64 4.55
C CYS A 612 -5.22 -5.27 5.31
N TYR A 613 -4.98 -5.81 6.50
CA TYR A 613 -6.00 -6.41 7.35
C TYR A 613 -7.15 -5.45 7.63
N ARG A 614 -6.86 -4.20 8.01
CA ARG A 614 -7.87 -3.17 8.26
C ARG A 614 -8.67 -2.82 7.01
N LYS A 615 -8.03 -2.78 5.83
CA LYS A 615 -8.73 -2.51 4.57
C LYS A 615 -9.65 -3.67 4.17
N ILE A 616 -9.20 -4.91 4.33
CA ILE A 616 -9.98 -6.12 4.04
C ILE A 616 -11.21 -6.20 4.97
N THR A 617 -11.00 -6.00 6.27
CA THR A 617 -12.04 -6.14 7.30
C THR A 617 -12.90 -4.90 7.53
N ASN A 618 -12.56 -3.78 6.89
CA ASN A 618 -13.05 -2.44 7.25
C ASN A 618 -12.87 -2.10 8.75
N SER A 619 -11.90 -2.73 9.43
CA SER A 619 -11.60 -2.48 10.84
C SER A 619 -10.78 -1.21 11.02
N THR A 620 -11.07 -0.43 12.06
CA THR A 620 -10.25 0.72 12.47
C THR A 620 -9.15 0.33 13.46
N LYS A 621 -9.23 -0.86 14.07
CA LYS A 621 -8.30 -1.29 15.11
C LYS A 621 -7.06 -1.93 14.49
N PRO A 622 -5.83 -1.52 14.90
CA PRO A 622 -4.63 -2.24 14.52
C PRO A 622 -4.67 -3.65 15.11
N ILE A 623 -4.13 -4.61 14.37
CA ILE A 623 -3.94 -5.98 14.86
C ILE A 623 -2.54 -6.15 15.44
N GLU A 624 -2.43 -6.86 16.56
CA GLU A 624 -1.15 -7.34 17.08
C GLU A 624 -0.70 -8.57 16.28
N ILE A 625 0.52 -8.52 15.76
CA ILE A 625 1.08 -9.57 14.92
C ILE A 625 2.18 -10.26 15.74
N GLY A 626 2.24 -11.59 15.79
CA GLY A 626 3.34 -12.30 16.46
C GLY A 626 4.67 -12.19 15.69
N ASP A 627 5.81 -12.35 16.36
CA ASP A 627 7.13 -12.40 15.70
C ASP A 627 7.25 -13.59 14.73
N ASN A 628 6.63 -14.73 15.07
CA ASN A 628 6.54 -15.92 14.21
C ASN A 628 6.00 -15.62 12.80
N ILE A 629 4.98 -14.75 12.70
CA ILE A 629 4.40 -14.33 11.42
C ILE A 629 5.38 -13.45 10.63
N ILE A 630 6.12 -12.59 11.32
CA ILE A 630 7.11 -11.72 10.68
C ILE A 630 8.27 -12.54 10.12
N ASP A 631 8.71 -13.56 10.85
CA ASP A 631 9.75 -14.49 10.40
C ASP A 631 9.34 -15.25 9.13
N ILE A 632 8.06 -15.65 9.03
CA ILE A 632 7.51 -16.27 7.81
C ILE A 632 7.58 -15.30 6.64
N VAL A 633 7.13 -14.05 6.81
CA VAL A 633 7.10 -13.06 5.72
C VAL A 633 8.51 -12.67 5.25
N TYR A 634 9.49 -12.70 6.15
CA TYR A 634 10.90 -12.42 5.90
C TYR A 634 11.14 -11.10 5.14
N GLY A 635 10.35 -10.07 5.47
CA GLY A 635 10.46 -8.74 4.85
C GLY A 635 9.97 -8.65 3.40
N ASN A 636 9.26 -9.64 2.87
CA ASN A 636 8.66 -9.60 1.53
C ASN A 636 7.26 -8.95 1.56
N PRO A 637 7.04 -7.77 0.92
CA PRO A 637 5.76 -7.08 0.94
C PRO A 637 4.59 -7.90 0.38
N LEU A 638 4.83 -8.71 -0.67
CA LEU A 638 3.76 -9.50 -1.27
C LEU A 638 3.31 -10.64 -0.33
N ALA A 639 4.27 -11.26 0.37
CA ALA A 639 3.96 -12.24 1.41
C ALA A 639 3.21 -11.60 2.59
N ALA A 640 3.58 -10.38 2.99
CA ALA A 640 2.88 -9.62 4.01
C ALA A 640 1.40 -9.38 3.64
N ILE A 641 1.13 -9.03 2.37
CA ILE A 641 -0.23 -8.86 1.84
C ILE A 641 -1.02 -10.17 1.93
N LEU A 642 -0.44 -11.29 1.52
CA LEU A 642 -1.12 -12.59 1.57
C LEU A 642 -1.36 -13.05 3.01
N VAL A 643 -0.39 -12.86 3.91
CA VAL A 643 -0.56 -13.15 5.34
C VAL A 643 -1.72 -12.35 5.92
N ALA A 644 -1.88 -11.07 5.55
CA ALA A 644 -3.03 -10.26 5.99
C ALA A 644 -4.39 -10.89 5.61
N GLN A 645 -4.47 -11.55 4.45
CA GLN A 645 -5.66 -12.32 4.03
C GLN A 645 -5.87 -13.54 4.93
N LEU A 646 -4.81 -14.30 5.20
CA LEU A 646 -4.90 -15.52 6.00
C LEU A 646 -5.23 -15.25 7.49
N ILE A 647 -4.82 -14.09 8.00
CA ILE A 647 -5.22 -13.61 9.33
C ILE A 647 -6.74 -13.45 9.40
N ASP A 648 -7.33 -12.77 8.40
CA ASP A 648 -8.77 -12.54 8.32
C ASP A 648 -9.56 -13.84 8.27
N GLU A 649 -9.02 -14.85 7.57
CA GLU A 649 -9.61 -16.19 7.46
C GLU A 649 -9.37 -17.09 8.69
N ASN A 650 -8.66 -16.64 9.73
CA ASN A 650 -8.24 -17.43 10.90
C ASN A 650 -7.39 -18.68 10.61
N LYS A 651 -6.63 -18.70 9.50
CA LYS A 651 -5.87 -19.89 9.05
C LYS A 651 -4.39 -19.92 9.46
N LEU A 652 -3.93 -18.94 10.25
CA LEU A 652 -2.49 -18.84 10.57
C LEU A 652 -1.98 -19.87 11.57
N GLN A 653 -2.84 -20.47 12.40
CA GLN A 653 -2.43 -21.45 13.41
C GLN A 653 -1.83 -22.72 12.77
N ASP A 654 -2.22 -23.05 11.54
CA ASP A 654 -1.74 -24.23 10.82
C ASP A 654 -0.37 -24.02 10.13
N PHE A 655 0.15 -22.79 10.09
CA PHE A 655 1.35 -22.42 9.31
C PHE A 655 2.67 -22.60 10.08
N GLU A 656 2.63 -22.75 11.41
CA GLU A 656 3.82 -22.83 12.28
C GLU A 656 4.75 -24.01 11.95
N LEU A 657 4.25 -25.06 11.28
CA LEU A 657 5.02 -26.27 10.95
C LEU A 657 5.81 -26.22 9.63
N LYS A 658 5.54 -25.27 8.72
CA LYS A 658 6.19 -25.19 7.38
C LYS A 658 7.24 -24.07 7.23
N GLY A 659 7.36 -23.17 8.20
CA GLY A 659 8.14 -21.92 8.10
C GLY A 659 9.65 -22.09 7.90
N ALA A 660 10.28 -23.09 8.54
CA ALA A 660 11.74 -23.27 8.48
C ALA A 660 12.26 -23.74 7.10
N LEU A 661 11.44 -24.44 6.30
CA LEU A 661 11.80 -24.96 4.98
C LEU A 661 11.61 -23.92 3.86
N LEU A 662 10.66 -23.00 4.02
CA LEU A 662 10.27 -22.02 3.00
C LEU A 662 11.24 -20.84 2.84
N LEU A 663 12.12 -20.61 3.83
CA LEU A 663 13.10 -19.51 3.83
C LEU A 663 14.11 -19.58 2.66
N ARG A 664 14.33 -20.76 2.06
CA ARG A 664 15.25 -20.91 0.90
C ARG A 664 14.59 -20.60 -0.45
N PHE A 665 13.26 -20.50 -0.54
CA PHE A 665 12.54 -20.31 -1.81
C PHE A 665 11.31 -19.39 -1.66
N GLN A 666 11.54 -18.08 -1.50
CA GLN A 666 10.46 -17.08 -1.31
C GLN A 666 9.35 -17.10 -2.37
N GLU A 667 9.66 -17.43 -3.63
CA GLU A 667 8.64 -17.54 -4.68
C GLU A 667 7.65 -18.69 -4.43
N ARG A 668 8.13 -19.82 -3.86
CA ARG A 668 7.29 -20.94 -3.46
C ARG A 668 6.46 -20.59 -2.24
N MET A 669 7.05 -19.92 -1.26
CA MET A 669 6.32 -19.41 -0.09
C MET A 669 5.11 -18.56 -0.51
N ILE A 670 5.27 -17.67 -1.47
CA ILE A 670 4.16 -16.85 -1.99
C ILE A 670 3.09 -17.72 -2.65
N LYS A 671 3.48 -18.74 -3.44
CA LYS A 671 2.52 -19.68 -4.06
C LYS A 671 1.77 -20.50 -3.00
N ASN A 672 2.44 -20.93 -1.95
CA ASN A 672 1.85 -21.72 -0.88
C ASN A 672 0.89 -20.87 -0.05
N LEU A 673 1.30 -19.66 0.33
CA LEU A 673 0.41 -18.68 0.97
C LEU A 673 -0.82 -18.40 0.10
N LEU A 674 -0.63 -18.25 -1.22
CA LEU A 674 -1.72 -17.99 -2.15
C LEU A 674 -2.70 -19.16 -2.27
N GLY A 675 -2.23 -20.40 -2.18
CA GLY A 675 -3.10 -21.58 -2.21
C GLY A 675 -3.98 -21.76 -0.99
N GLU A 676 -3.67 -21.07 0.11
CA GLU A 676 -4.51 -21.03 1.31
C GLU A 676 -5.53 -19.88 1.29
N VAL A 677 -5.42 -18.92 0.36
CA VAL A 677 -6.36 -17.80 0.25
C VAL A 677 -7.67 -18.29 -0.36
N ASN A 678 -8.78 -18.13 0.37
CA ASN A 678 -10.10 -18.47 -0.15
C ASN A 678 -10.62 -17.38 -1.08
N LEU A 679 -10.92 -17.74 -2.33
CA LEU A 679 -11.61 -16.89 -3.29
C LEU A 679 -13.04 -17.39 -3.49
N SER A 680 -13.99 -16.48 -3.74
CA SER A 680 -15.32 -16.88 -4.23
C SER A 680 -15.23 -17.48 -5.64
N ASP A 681 -16.30 -18.12 -6.11
CA ASP A 681 -16.33 -18.70 -7.47
C ASP A 681 -16.11 -17.61 -8.54
N ASP A 682 -16.74 -16.44 -8.38
CA ASP A 682 -16.57 -15.30 -9.29
C ASP A 682 -15.16 -14.71 -9.23
N GLU A 683 -14.57 -14.60 -8.03
CA GLU A 683 -13.19 -14.15 -7.85
C GLU A 683 -12.19 -15.13 -8.48
N THR A 684 -12.41 -16.43 -8.28
CA THR A 684 -11.61 -17.50 -8.88
C THR A 684 -11.72 -17.47 -10.39
N MET A 685 -12.94 -17.35 -10.93
CA MET A 685 -13.17 -17.26 -12.36
C MET A 685 -12.50 -16.03 -12.97
N LEU A 686 -12.56 -14.87 -12.30
CA LEU A 686 -11.89 -13.66 -12.75
C LEU A 686 -10.36 -13.79 -12.66
N MET A 687 -9.82 -14.33 -11.57
CA MET A 687 -8.37 -14.58 -11.44
C MET A 687 -7.87 -15.54 -12.50
N ASN A 688 -8.63 -16.59 -12.80
CA ASN A 688 -8.36 -17.54 -13.88
C ASN A 688 -8.32 -16.84 -15.23
N LEU A 689 -9.31 -16.01 -15.56
CA LEU A 689 -9.32 -15.20 -16.78
C LEU A 689 -8.09 -14.28 -16.85
N LEU A 690 -7.86 -13.47 -15.80
CA LEU A 690 -6.72 -12.55 -15.72
C LEU A 690 -5.37 -13.27 -15.71
N SER A 691 -5.32 -14.52 -15.28
CA SER A 691 -4.09 -15.33 -15.31
C SER A 691 -3.62 -15.62 -16.74
N THR A 692 -4.53 -15.55 -17.72
CA THR A 692 -4.21 -15.81 -19.13
C THR A 692 -3.68 -14.58 -19.87
N THR A 693 -3.94 -13.35 -19.38
CA THR A 693 -3.60 -12.09 -20.07
C THR A 693 -2.11 -11.73 -19.95
N LYS A 694 -1.38 -11.49 -21.04
CA LYS A 694 0.05 -11.05 -20.96
C LYS A 694 0.22 -9.64 -20.39
N THR A 695 -0.63 -8.72 -20.81
CA THR A 695 -0.63 -7.31 -20.37
C THR A 695 -1.80 -7.00 -19.46
N PRO A 696 -1.77 -5.87 -18.72
CA PRO A 696 -2.94 -5.37 -18.01
C PRO A 696 -4.15 -5.24 -18.96
N ILE A 697 -5.27 -5.84 -18.59
CA ILE A 697 -6.47 -5.89 -19.43
C ILE A 697 -7.35 -4.65 -19.19
N GLU A 698 -8.04 -4.16 -20.22
CA GLU A 698 -8.95 -3.03 -20.05
C GLU A 698 -10.24 -3.43 -19.36
N ILE A 699 -10.76 -2.57 -18.48
CA ILE A 699 -12.04 -2.80 -17.78
C ILE A 699 -13.18 -2.96 -18.79
N ASN A 700 -13.10 -2.31 -19.96
CA ASN A 700 -14.07 -2.45 -21.04
C ASN A 700 -14.16 -3.87 -21.59
N PHE A 701 -13.07 -4.63 -21.60
CA PHE A 701 -13.11 -6.05 -21.96
C PHE A 701 -13.98 -6.83 -20.97
N ILE A 702 -13.78 -6.63 -19.66
CA ILE A 702 -14.58 -7.29 -18.62
C ILE A 702 -16.04 -6.84 -18.73
N LYS A 703 -16.31 -5.54 -18.89
CA LYS A 703 -17.68 -5.03 -19.11
C LYS A 703 -18.37 -5.67 -20.32
N LYS A 704 -17.64 -5.89 -21.41
CA LYS A 704 -18.22 -6.42 -22.65
C LYS A 704 -18.45 -7.93 -22.60
N TYR A 705 -17.50 -8.70 -22.09
CA TYR A 705 -17.51 -10.16 -22.18
C TYR A 705 -17.86 -10.87 -20.85
N TYR A 706 -17.68 -10.19 -19.72
CA TYR A 706 -17.77 -10.75 -18.37
C TYR A 706 -18.34 -9.73 -17.35
N ALA A 707 -19.39 -9.00 -17.73
CA ALA A 707 -19.90 -7.86 -16.94
C ALA A 707 -20.22 -8.22 -15.47
N TYR A 708 -20.72 -9.44 -15.26
CA TYR A 708 -21.07 -9.98 -13.94
C TYR A 708 -19.85 -10.16 -13.02
N LEU A 709 -18.62 -10.20 -13.54
CA LEU A 709 -17.39 -10.31 -12.76
C LEU A 709 -16.83 -8.95 -12.29
N LEU A 710 -17.46 -7.82 -12.63
CA LEU A 710 -16.98 -6.50 -12.17
C LEU A 710 -16.96 -6.35 -10.63
N PRO A 711 -17.96 -6.84 -9.86
CA PRO A 711 -17.87 -6.82 -8.40
C PRO A 711 -16.70 -7.65 -7.86
N ALA A 712 -16.37 -8.77 -8.51
CA ALA A 712 -15.21 -9.58 -8.15
C ALA A 712 -13.89 -8.82 -8.37
N ALA A 713 -13.80 -7.98 -9.41
CA ALA A 713 -12.64 -7.11 -9.62
C ALA A 713 -12.45 -6.09 -8.49
N ASP A 714 -13.53 -5.52 -7.97
CA ASP A 714 -13.49 -4.61 -6.81
C ASP A 714 -13.10 -5.34 -5.53
N SER A 715 -13.68 -6.52 -5.30
CA SER A 715 -13.34 -7.38 -4.16
C SER A 715 -11.85 -7.75 -4.16
N LEU A 716 -11.34 -8.27 -5.29
CA LEU A 716 -9.93 -8.63 -5.44
C LEU A 716 -8.99 -7.42 -5.29
N ALA A 717 -9.42 -6.22 -5.70
CA ALA A 717 -8.64 -4.99 -5.56
C ALA A 717 -8.57 -4.55 -4.09
N ASN A 718 -9.68 -4.64 -3.35
CA ASN A 718 -9.72 -4.39 -1.91
C ASN A 718 -8.87 -5.39 -1.12
N ARG A 719 -8.74 -6.63 -1.65
CA ARG A 719 -7.83 -7.67 -1.14
C ARG A 719 -6.39 -7.55 -1.65
N PHE A 720 -6.06 -6.53 -2.44
CA PHE A 720 -4.73 -6.32 -3.03
C PHE A 720 -4.21 -7.50 -3.88
N LEU A 721 -5.09 -8.39 -4.34
CA LEU A 721 -4.74 -9.48 -5.24
C LEU A 721 -4.64 -9.01 -6.69
N VAL A 722 -5.32 -7.91 -7.02
CA VAL A 722 -5.22 -7.21 -8.30
C VAL A 722 -4.98 -5.72 -8.10
N GLU A 723 -4.26 -5.10 -9.02
CA GLU A 723 -4.16 -3.64 -9.14
C GLU A 723 -5.26 -3.18 -10.12
N LYS A 724 -6.31 -2.55 -9.61
CA LYS A 724 -7.36 -1.92 -10.44
C LYS A 724 -7.07 -0.42 -10.56
N GLY A 725 -6.74 0.03 -11.77
CA GLY A 725 -6.72 1.45 -12.12
C GLY A 725 -8.03 1.86 -12.82
N ASP A 726 -8.15 3.12 -13.21
CA ASP A 726 -9.38 3.68 -13.79
C ASP A 726 -9.84 2.94 -15.06
N LEU A 727 -8.88 2.44 -15.85
CA LEU A 727 -9.14 1.84 -17.16
C LEU A 727 -8.66 0.40 -17.27
N ARG A 728 -7.78 -0.08 -16.39
CA ARG A 728 -7.09 -1.36 -16.54
C ARG A 728 -6.96 -2.11 -15.24
N ILE A 729 -6.96 -3.44 -15.34
CA ILE A 729 -6.71 -4.36 -14.25
C ILE A 729 -5.41 -5.11 -14.51
N LYS A 730 -4.56 -5.18 -13.50
CA LYS A 730 -3.27 -5.87 -13.54
C LYS A 730 -3.19 -6.88 -12.40
N VAL A 731 -2.65 -8.06 -12.71
CA VAL A 731 -2.35 -9.10 -11.72
C VAL A 731 -0.84 -9.22 -11.54
N HIS A 732 -0.39 -9.47 -10.31
CA HIS A 732 1.03 -9.69 -10.06
C HIS A 732 1.51 -10.98 -10.79
N PRO A 733 2.71 -10.99 -11.42
CA PRO A 733 3.18 -12.14 -12.20
C PRO A 733 3.19 -13.48 -11.45
N LEU A 734 3.51 -13.50 -10.15
CA LEU A 734 3.47 -14.74 -9.34
C LEU A 734 2.05 -15.29 -9.18
N PHE A 735 1.05 -14.42 -9.02
CA PHE A 735 -0.34 -14.86 -8.90
C PHE A 735 -0.84 -15.36 -10.24
N LYS A 736 -0.49 -14.64 -11.31
CA LYS A 736 -0.76 -15.06 -12.68
C LYS A 736 -0.19 -16.45 -12.99
N GLU A 737 1.09 -16.69 -12.68
CA GLU A 737 1.71 -18.01 -12.87
C GLU A 737 0.98 -19.10 -12.06
N TYR A 738 0.63 -18.83 -10.80
CA TYR A 738 -0.09 -19.77 -9.94
C TYR A 738 -1.46 -20.17 -10.51
N TYR A 739 -2.35 -19.21 -10.75
CA TYR A 739 -3.70 -19.50 -11.25
C TYR A 739 -3.69 -20.06 -12.68
N TYR A 740 -2.74 -19.65 -13.52
CA TYR A 740 -2.60 -20.20 -14.87
C TYR A 740 -2.18 -21.67 -14.85
N ASP A 741 -1.35 -22.07 -13.88
CA ASP A 741 -0.91 -23.45 -13.70
C ASP A 741 -2.04 -24.37 -13.22
N LEU A 742 -3.04 -23.84 -12.49
CA LEU A 742 -4.23 -24.58 -12.04
C LEU A 742 -5.25 -24.87 -13.16
N LEU A 743 -5.24 -24.06 -14.22
CA LEU A 743 -6.21 -24.20 -15.32
C LEU A 743 -6.04 -25.50 -16.11
N GLU A 744 -7.15 -26.17 -16.36
CA GLU A 744 -7.21 -27.24 -17.34
C GLU A 744 -6.92 -26.72 -18.76
N VAL A 745 -6.37 -27.58 -19.62
CA VAL A 745 -5.99 -27.21 -21.00
C VAL A 745 -7.18 -26.65 -21.78
N LYS A 746 -8.38 -27.22 -21.59
CA LYS A 746 -9.61 -26.80 -22.29
C LYS A 746 -10.09 -25.42 -21.82
N GLU A 747 -10.14 -25.19 -20.51
CA GLU A 747 -10.55 -23.91 -19.94
C GLU A 747 -9.61 -22.78 -20.34
N ARG A 748 -8.30 -23.05 -20.25
CA ARG A 748 -7.25 -22.13 -20.71
C ARG A 748 -7.45 -21.75 -22.17
N ALA A 749 -7.69 -22.73 -23.06
CA ALA A 749 -7.93 -22.46 -24.48
C ALA A 749 -9.17 -21.59 -24.72
N ASN A 750 -10.23 -21.75 -23.93
CA ASN A 750 -11.43 -20.92 -24.00
C ASN A 750 -11.15 -19.46 -23.60
N TYR A 751 -10.43 -19.23 -22.50
CA TYR A 751 -10.04 -17.86 -22.11
C TYR A 751 -9.14 -17.20 -23.16
N HIS A 752 -8.16 -17.93 -23.71
CA HIS A 752 -7.35 -17.44 -24.82
C HIS A 752 -8.20 -17.10 -26.03
N LYS A 753 -9.24 -17.88 -26.35
CA LYS A 753 -10.13 -17.60 -27.48
C LYS A 753 -10.89 -16.29 -27.29
N SER A 754 -11.44 -16.04 -26.11
CA SER A 754 -12.13 -14.77 -25.82
C SER A 754 -11.19 -13.57 -25.92
N LEU A 755 -9.97 -13.69 -25.40
CA LEU A 755 -8.97 -12.63 -25.49
C LEU A 755 -8.48 -12.41 -26.93
N ALA A 756 -8.33 -13.48 -27.72
CA ALA A 756 -8.00 -13.37 -29.13
C ALA A 756 -9.05 -12.56 -29.88
N THR A 757 -10.34 -12.85 -29.69
CA THR A 757 -11.43 -12.07 -30.30
C THR A 757 -11.38 -10.59 -29.90
N TYR A 758 -11.12 -10.29 -28.63
CA TYR A 758 -11.00 -8.91 -28.18
C TYR A 758 -9.81 -8.16 -28.80
N TYR A 759 -8.61 -8.76 -28.83
CA TYR A 759 -7.45 -8.13 -29.44
C TYR A 759 -7.56 -8.04 -30.97
N GLU A 760 -8.30 -8.94 -31.61
CA GLU A 760 -8.63 -8.87 -33.03
C GLU A 760 -9.48 -7.63 -33.34
N GLU A 761 -10.51 -7.37 -32.53
CA GLU A 761 -11.32 -6.14 -32.64
C GLU A 761 -10.47 -4.88 -32.44
N LEU A 762 -9.62 -4.83 -31.41
CA LEU A 762 -8.74 -3.69 -31.14
C LEU A 762 -7.77 -3.45 -32.31
N TYR A 763 -7.18 -4.52 -32.84
CA TYR A 763 -6.26 -4.44 -33.97
C TYR A 763 -6.97 -3.92 -35.22
N SER A 764 -8.15 -4.44 -35.54
CA SER A 764 -8.96 -3.97 -36.68
C SER A 764 -9.34 -2.49 -36.55
N ASN A 765 -9.70 -2.04 -35.35
CA ASN A 765 -10.03 -0.63 -35.10
C ASN A 765 -8.82 0.30 -35.32
N GLN A 766 -7.63 -0.06 -34.81
CA GLN A 766 -6.42 0.73 -35.04
C GLN A 766 -6.02 0.79 -36.52
N GLN A 767 -6.19 -0.32 -37.26
CA GLN A 767 -5.96 -0.32 -38.71
C GLN A 767 -6.93 0.62 -39.44
N ALA A 768 -8.20 0.64 -39.04
CA ALA A 768 -9.21 1.52 -39.64
C ALA A 768 -8.94 3.01 -39.36
N GLU A 769 -8.46 3.34 -38.15
CA GLU A 769 -8.12 4.71 -37.74
C GLU A 769 -6.79 5.23 -38.32
N LYS A 770 -6.00 4.38 -38.97
CA LYS A 770 -4.65 4.68 -39.49
C LYS A 770 -3.71 5.25 -38.42
N THR A 771 -3.92 4.88 -37.16
CA THR A 771 -3.03 5.24 -36.06
C THR A 771 -1.83 4.30 -36.01
N GLN A 772 -0.72 4.74 -35.42
CA GLN A 772 0.43 3.86 -35.19
C GLN A 772 -0.02 2.70 -34.30
N THR A 773 -0.01 1.49 -34.85
CA THR A 773 -0.48 0.30 -34.14
C THR A 773 0.40 0.06 -32.92
N ASN A 774 -0.22 -0.11 -31.76
CA ASN A 774 0.51 -0.50 -30.56
C ASN A 774 1.02 -1.94 -30.75
N PRO A 775 2.34 -2.19 -30.73
CA PRO A 775 2.89 -3.52 -31.01
C PRO A 775 2.42 -4.58 -30.01
N LEU A 776 2.04 -4.17 -28.79
CA LEU A 776 1.46 -5.08 -27.79
C LEU A 776 0.11 -5.65 -28.22
N ILE A 777 -0.73 -4.90 -28.94
CA ILE A 777 -2.06 -5.40 -29.35
C ILE A 777 -1.90 -6.58 -30.31
N LEU A 778 -1.01 -6.44 -31.31
CA LEU A 778 -0.75 -7.50 -32.27
C LEU A 778 -0.03 -8.69 -31.63
N SER A 779 0.97 -8.45 -30.77
CA SER A 779 1.63 -9.53 -30.01
C SER A 779 0.64 -10.32 -29.15
N ASN A 780 -0.25 -9.63 -28.42
CA ASN A 780 -1.27 -10.27 -27.60
C ASN A 780 -2.27 -11.06 -28.46
N LEU A 781 -2.70 -10.52 -29.61
CA LEU A 781 -3.54 -11.25 -30.56
C LEU A 781 -2.88 -12.57 -31.00
N ILE A 782 -1.62 -12.53 -31.43
CA ILE A 782 -0.86 -13.71 -31.88
C ILE A 782 -0.75 -14.73 -30.75
N TYR A 783 -0.37 -14.28 -29.56
CA TYR A 783 -0.25 -15.13 -28.37
C TYR A 783 -1.58 -15.80 -28.00
N HIS A 784 -2.70 -15.07 -28.02
CA HIS A 784 -4.00 -15.60 -27.67
C HIS A 784 -4.61 -16.48 -28.77
N CYS A 785 -4.36 -16.21 -30.05
CA CYS A 785 -4.65 -17.13 -31.14
C CYS A 785 -3.88 -18.45 -30.99
N ALA A 786 -2.61 -18.38 -30.61
CA ALA A 786 -1.79 -19.57 -30.37
C ALA A 786 -2.26 -20.35 -29.13
N GLY A 787 -2.54 -19.66 -28.02
CA GLY A 787 -3.05 -20.30 -26.80
C GLY A 787 -4.45 -20.90 -26.94
N SER A 788 -5.21 -20.52 -27.96
CA SER A 788 -6.49 -21.12 -28.34
C SER A 788 -6.39 -22.12 -29.50
N LEU A 789 -5.16 -22.52 -29.88
CA LEU A 789 -4.84 -23.48 -30.93
C LEU A 789 -5.37 -23.09 -32.33
N GLN A 790 -5.52 -21.80 -32.61
CA GLN A 790 -5.96 -21.27 -33.91
C GLN A 790 -4.77 -21.05 -34.86
N ILE A 791 -4.09 -22.14 -35.22
CA ILE A 791 -2.87 -22.09 -36.05
C ILE A 791 -3.08 -21.32 -37.36
N ASP A 792 -4.22 -21.49 -38.03
CA ASP A 792 -4.50 -20.79 -39.30
C ASP A 792 -4.51 -19.27 -39.13
N LYS A 793 -5.01 -18.75 -38.00
CA LYS A 793 -4.95 -17.32 -37.69
C LYS A 793 -3.54 -16.88 -37.37
N VAL A 794 -2.79 -17.66 -36.60
CA VAL A 794 -1.37 -17.35 -36.30
C VAL A 794 -0.55 -17.27 -37.60
N MET A 795 -0.82 -18.16 -38.56
CA MET A 795 -0.14 -18.19 -39.86
C MET A 795 -0.35 -16.92 -40.69
N GLN A 796 -1.43 -16.17 -40.48
CA GLN A 796 -1.65 -14.86 -41.12
C GLN A 796 -0.62 -13.82 -40.66
N PHE A 797 -0.05 -14.00 -39.47
CA PHE A 797 0.93 -13.10 -38.87
C PHE A 797 2.35 -13.66 -38.86
N LYS A 798 2.62 -14.76 -39.58
CA LYS A 798 3.88 -15.53 -39.47
C LYS A 798 5.19 -14.73 -39.68
N TYR A 799 5.11 -13.53 -40.25
CA TYR A 799 6.24 -12.65 -40.49
C TYR A 799 6.44 -11.56 -39.42
N ARG A 800 5.60 -11.50 -38.37
CA ARG A 800 5.69 -10.52 -37.29
C ARG A 800 5.55 -11.20 -35.94
N TYR A 801 6.44 -10.86 -35.00
CA TYR A 801 6.42 -11.31 -33.61
C TYR A 801 6.25 -12.83 -33.44
N ILE A 802 6.83 -13.62 -34.35
CA ILE A 802 6.70 -15.09 -34.31
C ILE A 802 7.29 -15.70 -33.04
N GLU A 803 8.28 -15.04 -32.44
CA GLU A 803 8.93 -15.48 -31.20
C GLU A 803 7.96 -15.50 -30.01
N GLU A 804 6.86 -14.74 -30.08
CA GLU A 804 5.80 -14.70 -29.07
C GLU A 804 5.03 -16.02 -28.96
N LEU A 805 5.26 -16.95 -29.90
CA LEU A 805 4.75 -18.32 -29.86
C LEU A 805 5.56 -19.21 -28.92
N LYS A 806 6.82 -18.87 -28.61
CA LYS A 806 7.69 -19.71 -27.79
C LYS A 806 7.10 -19.99 -26.40
N PRO A 807 6.57 -19.01 -25.64
CA PRO A 807 5.92 -19.29 -24.36
C PRO A 807 4.76 -20.27 -24.46
N ILE A 808 3.98 -20.23 -25.54
CA ILE A 808 2.87 -21.18 -25.78
C ILE A 808 3.42 -22.56 -26.13
N ALA A 809 4.43 -22.66 -27.01
CA ALA A 809 5.08 -23.92 -27.36
C ALA A 809 5.72 -24.59 -26.13
N ASP A 810 6.42 -23.82 -25.30
CA ASP A 810 7.00 -24.28 -24.03
C ASP A 810 5.91 -24.75 -23.05
N ARG A 811 4.75 -24.10 -23.04
CA ARG A 811 3.62 -24.51 -22.21
C ARG A 811 3.00 -25.81 -22.71
N LEU A 812 2.72 -25.93 -24.01
CA LEU A 812 2.22 -27.16 -24.63
C LEU A 812 3.16 -28.33 -24.39
N TYR A 813 4.48 -28.10 -24.45
CA TYR A 813 5.49 -29.08 -24.08
C TYR A 813 5.35 -29.56 -22.63
N LYS A 814 5.14 -28.64 -21.67
CA LYS A 814 4.94 -28.98 -20.25
C LYS A 814 3.63 -29.72 -20.02
N ASP A 815 2.57 -29.31 -20.71
CA ASP A 815 1.25 -29.96 -20.70
C ASP A 815 1.26 -31.32 -21.44
N LYS A 816 2.43 -31.73 -21.98
CA LYS A 816 2.64 -32.98 -22.74
C LYS A 816 1.88 -33.06 -24.06
N ASN A 817 1.42 -31.92 -24.58
CA ASN A 817 0.89 -31.80 -25.93
C ASN A 817 2.06 -31.59 -26.92
N TYR A 818 2.87 -32.64 -27.07
CA TYR A 818 4.14 -32.58 -27.81
C TYR A 818 3.94 -32.33 -29.32
N GLU A 819 2.86 -32.84 -29.90
CA GLU A 819 2.55 -32.64 -31.32
C GLU A 819 2.29 -31.17 -31.64
N GLU A 820 1.40 -30.52 -30.89
CA GLU A 820 1.11 -29.09 -31.08
C GLU A 820 2.32 -28.22 -30.71
N ALA A 821 3.06 -28.57 -29.66
CA ALA A 821 4.31 -27.88 -29.32
C ALA A 821 5.30 -27.88 -30.49
N VAL A 822 5.49 -29.03 -31.14
CA VAL A 822 6.34 -29.18 -32.33
C VAL A 822 5.85 -28.29 -33.47
N ARG A 823 4.55 -28.23 -33.74
CA ARG A 823 3.98 -27.37 -34.79
C ARG A 823 4.35 -25.90 -34.58
N TYR A 824 4.19 -25.38 -33.36
CA TYR A 824 4.58 -24.01 -33.05
C TYR A 824 6.10 -23.80 -33.11
N TYR A 825 6.91 -24.74 -32.63
CA TYR A 825 8.37 -24.63 -32.78
C TYR A 825 8.83 -24.61 -34.24
N HIS A 826 8.20 -25.39 -35.13
CA HIS A 826 8.47 -25.29 -36.58
C HIS A 826 8.13 -23.92 -37.14
N MET A 827 6.99 -23.33 -36.75
CA MET A 827 6.62 -21.99 -37.21
C MET A 827 7.65 -20.94 -36.81
N ILE A 828 8.17 -21.02 -35.57
CA ILE A 828 9.25 -20.13 -35.11
C ILE A 828 10.52 -20.39 -35.92
N TYR A 829 10.89 -21.66 -36.12
CA TYR A 829 12.06 -22.04 -36.90
C TYR A 829 12.00 -21.54 -38.36
N ASP A 830 10.89 -21.76 -39.05
CA ASP A 830 10.70 -21.38 -40.45
C ASP A 830 10.76 -19.86 -40.66
N ALA A 831 10.34 -19.08 -39.67
CA ALA A 831 10.29 -17.63 -39.75
C ALA A 831 11.61 -16.95 -39.37
N VAL A 832 12.26 -17.40 -38.30
CA VAL A 832 13.47 -16.74 -37.78
C VAL A 832 14.74 -17.29 -38.46
N GLY A 833 14.74 -18.54 -38.93
CA GLY A 833 15.85 -19.12 -39.71
C GLY A 833 17.19 -19.24 -38.95
N GLU A 834 17.17 -19.14 -37.62
CA GLU A 834 18.35 -18.88 -36.79
C GLU A 834 18.88 -20.06 -35.96
N GLN A 835 20.07 -19.83 -35.38
CA GLN A 835 20.86 -20.74 -34.53
C GLN A 835 20.24 -20.98 -33.14
N ARG A 836 18.94 -21.26 -33.06
CA ARG A 836 18.18 -21.37 -31.81
C ARG A 836 18.24 -22.79 -31.23
N THR A 837 19.35 -23.07 -30.57
CA THR A 837 19.62 -24.39 -29.97
C THR A 837 18.58 -24.83 -28.95
N ASP A 838 18.00 -23.88 -28.22
CA ASP A 838 16.91 -24.09 -27.26
C ASP A 838 15.63 -24.62 -27.93
N ILE A 839 15.28 -24.09 -29.11
CA ILE A 839 14.11 -24.55 -29.88
C ILE A 839 14.38 -25.94 -30.46
N PHE A 840 15.54 -26.14 -31.08
CA PHE A 840 15.89 -27.42 -31.70
C PHE A 840 15.94 -28.57 -30.68
N ILE A 841 16.52 -28.35 -29.50
CA ILE A 841 16.54 -29.38 -28.47
C ILE A 841 15.13 -29.67 -27.93
N ARG A 842 14.26 -28.67 -27.82
CA ARG A 842 12.85 -28.88 -27.44
C ARG A 842 12.11 -29.70 -28.49
N MET A 843 12.26 -29.37 -29.78
CA MET A 843 11.71 -30.15 -30.89
C MET A 843 12.20 -31.60 -30.86
N ALA A 844 13.51 -31.81 -30.72
CA ALA A 844 14.10 -33.14 -30.65
C ALA A 844 13.48 -33.96 -29.52
N LYS A 845 13.38 -33.41 -28.31
CA LYS A 845 12.77 -34.08 -27.16
C LYS A 845 11.28 -34.38 -27.39
N SER A 846 10.53 -33.43 -27.95
CA SER A 846 9.11 -33.64 -28.27
C SER A 846 8.93 -34.79 -29.27
N TYR A 847 9.76 -34.84 -30.32
CA TYR A 847 9.74 -35.93 -31.30
C TYR A 847 10.08 -37.29 -30.69
N VAL A 848 11.03 -37.37 -29.75
CA VAL A 848 11.27 -38.60 -28.97
C VAL A 848 10.01 -39.04 -28.24
N TYR A 849 9.28 -38.12 -27.61
CA TYR A 849 8.05 -38.45 -26.90
C TYR A 849 6.92 -38.87 -27.85
N CYS A 850 6.85 -38.29 -29.05
CA CYS A 850 5.98 -38.73 -30.15
C CYS A 850 6.46 -40.01 -30.86
N SER A 851 7.59 -40.59 -30.44
CA SER A 851 8.20 -41.80 -31.04
C SER A 851 8.65 -41.64 -32.50
N ASP A 852 8.96 -40.41 -32.93
CA ASP A 852 9.52 -40.08 -34.25
C ASP A 852 11.02 -39.78 -34.12
N ILE A 853 11.83 -40.83 -34.06
CA ILE A 853 13.28 -40.69 -33.83
C ILE A 853 14.00 -40.06 -35.02
N ILE A 854 13.51 -40.24 -36.24
CA ILE A 854 14.13 -39.69 -37.44
C ILE A 854 14.14 -38.17 -37.34
N ASN A 855 12.99 -37.56 -37.03
CA ASN A 855 12.94 -36.11 -36.83
C ASN A 855 13.63 -35.69 -35.54
N ALA A 856 13.55 -36.48 -34.46
CA ALA A 856 14.27 -36.18 -33.22
C ALA A 856 15.78 -36.01 -33.46
N GLU A 857 16.39 -36.95 -34.17
CA GLU A 857 17.82 -36.94 -34.47
C GLU A 857 18.20 -35.80 -35.43
N LYS A 858 17.35 -35.52 -36.43
CA LYS A 858 17.52 -34.37 -37.33
C LYS A 858 17.64 -33.06 -36.55
N TYR A 859 16.69 -32.78 -35.65
CA TYR A 859 16.69 -31.53 -34.88
C TYR A 859 17.77 -31.51 -33.80
N PHE A 860 18.10 -32.65 -33.20
CA PHE A 860 19.24 -32.75 -32.28
C PHE A 860 20.57 -32.39 -32.97
N LYS A 861 20.82 -32.94 -34.16
CA LYS A 861 22.01 -32.61 -34.97
C LYS A 861 22.08 -31.12 -35.34
N LEU A 862 20.93 -30.49 -35.58
CA LEU A 862 20.89 -29.03 -35.78
C LEU A 862 21.26 -28.28 -34.50
N ALA A 863 20.72 -28.67 -33.35
CA ALA A 863 21.06 -28.05 -32.06
C ALA A 863 22.57 -28.12 -31.78
N THR A 864 23.19 -29.28 -31.95
CA THR A 864 24.63 -29.49 -31.69
C THR A 864 25.51 -28.87 -32.77
N LYS A 865 25.04 -28.77 -34.02
CA LYS A 865 25.75 -28.02 -35.07
C LYS A 865 25.91 -26.54 -34.70
N PHE A 866 24.89 -25.93 -34.09
CA PHE A 866 24.92 -24.52 -33.71
C PHE A 866 25.59 -24.27 -32.35
N ASN A 867 25.53 -25.23 -31.44
CA ASN A 867 26.27 -25.18 -30.18
C ASN A 867 27.03 -26.50 -29.93
N PRO A 868 28.18 -26.70 -30.60
CA PRO A 868 28.94 -27.95 -30.50
C PRO A 868 29.57 -28.16 -29.11
N ARG A 869 29.65 -27.11 -28.30
CA ARG A 869 30.21 -27.14 -26.93
C ARG A 869 29.14 -27.35 -25.86
N GLY A 870 27.86 -27.42 -26.23
CA GLY A 870 26.75 -27.56 -25.30
C GLY A 870 26.60 -29.00 -24.82
N ALA A 871 27.40 -29.44 -23.85
CA ALA A 871 27.29 -30.78 -23.26
C ALA A 871 25.89 -31.03 -22.69
N TYR A 872 25.25 -30.01 -22.10
CA TYR A 872 23.86 -30.09 -21.65
C TYR A 872 22.87 -30.49 -22.77
N LEU A 873 23.12 -30.15 -24.05
CA LEU A 873 22.24 -30.53 -25.15
C LEU A 873 22.23 -32.05 -25.35
N TRP A 874 23.42 -32.66 -25.30
CA TRP A 874 23.61 -34.11 -25.40
C TRP A 874 22.98 -34.84 -24.21
N ALA A 875 23.22 -34.34 -22.99
CA ALA A 875 22.61 -34.87 -21.77
C ALA A 875 21.08 -34.78 -21.81
N SER A 876 20.53 -33.62 -22.17
CA SER A 876 19.08 -33.41 -22.26
C SER A 876 18.40 -34.29 -23.33
N TYR A 877 19.07 -34.56 -24.44
CA TYR A 877 18.59 -35.48 -25.47
C TYR A 877 18.63 -36.94 -24.98
N ALA A 878 19.73 -37.35 -24.36
CA ALA A 878 19.87 -38.67 -23.74
C ALA A 878 18.80 -38.93 -22.68
N ILE A 879 18.49 -37.94 -21.84
CA ILE A 879 17.40 -38.03 -20.86
C ILE A 879 16.05 -38.30 -21.54
N ALA A 880 15.74 -37.63 -22.65
CA ALA A 880 14.52 -37.88 -23.39
C ALA A 880 14.50 -39.28 -24.02
N LEU A 881 15.59 -39.71 -24.66
CA LEU A 881 15.71 -41.07 -25.23
C LEU A 881 15.52 -42.16 -24.18
N SER A 882 16.09 -41.97 -22.98
CA SER A 882 15.95 -42.91 -21.85
C SER A 882 14.51 -43.08 -21.35
N SER A 883 13.57 -42.25 -21.79
CA SER A 883 12.14 -42.44 -21.49
C SER A 883 11.54 -43.64 -22.24
N LYS A 884 12.21 -44.15 -23.29
CA LYS A 884 11.77 -45.29 -24.10
C LYS A 884 12.85 -46.38 -24.06
N LYS A 885 12.49 -47.58 -23.60
CA LYS A 885 13.44 -48.69 -23.41
C LYS A 885 14.22 -49.05 -24.68
N ILE A 886 13.56 -48.98 -25.84
CA ILE A 886 14.18 -49.31 -27.15
C ILE A 886 15.33 -48.38 -27.55
N TYR A 887 15.46 -47.20 -26.94
CA TYR A 887 16.50 -46.20 -27.28
C TYR A 887 17.57 -46.04 -26.20
N ILE A 888 17.63 -46.95 -25.21
CA ILE A 888 18.65 -46.93 -24.15
C ILE A 888 20.09 -46.96 -24.71
N PRO A 889 20.46 -47.83 -25.68
CA PRO A 889 21.82 -47.85 -26.20
C PRO A 889 22.24 -46.50 -26.79
N LEU A 890 21.34 -45.86 -27.54
CA LEU A 890 21.57 -44.53 -28.10
C LEU A 890 21.62 -43.44 -27.01
N ALA A 891 20.80 -43.55 -25.96
CA ALA A 891 20.87 -42.67 -24.81
C ALA A 891 22.23 -42.76 -24.10
N ASN A 892 22.78 -43.97 -23.94
CA ASN A 892 24.11 -44.20 -23.35
C ASN A 892 25.21 -43.55 -24.18
N GLU A 893 25.16 -43.70 -25.51
CA GLU A 893 26.10 -43.07 -26.44
C GLU A 893 26.10 -41.55 -26.26
N HIS A 894 24.92 -40.91 -26.32
CA HIS A 894 24.81 -39.46 -26.18
C HIS A 894 25.18 -38.95 -24.78
N ALA A 895 24.89 -39.71 -23.71
CA ALA A 895 25.27 -39.33 -22.36
C ALA A 895 26.78 -39.37 -22.12
N ASN A 896 27.49 -40.33 -22.73
CA ASN A 896 28.96 -40.39 -22.69
C ASN A 896 29.58 -39.27 -23.52
N GLU A 897 29.00 -38.97 -24.69
CA GLU A 897 29.49 -37.85 -25.51
C GLU A 897 29.30 -36.49 -24.82
N ALA A 898 28.22 -36.34 -24.02
CA ALA A 898 28.04 -35.16 -23.18
C ALA A 898 29.23 -34.97 -22.20
N GLU A 899 29.70 -36.06 -21.56
CA GLU A 899 30.87 -36.02 -20.67
C GLU A 899 32.16 -35.69 -21.44
N ASN A 900 32.38 -36.32 -22.60
CA ASN A 900 33.54 -36.03 -23.46
C ASN A 900 33.62 -34.53 -23.83
N ILE A 901 32.49 -33.94 -24.22
CA ILE A 901 32.39 -32.52 -24.58
C ILE A 901 32.65 -31.64 -23.35
N TYR A 902 32.09 -31.99 -22.19
CA TYR A 902 32.31 -31.28 -20.94
C TYR A 902 33.80 -31.25 -20.56
N ASP A 903 34.47 -32.41 -20.64
CA ASP A 903 35.89 -32.55 -20.35
C ASP A 903 36.78 -31.83 -21.37
N GLN A 904 36.43 -31.89 -22.65
CA GLN A 904 37.19 -31.25 -23.73
C GLN A 904 37.17 -29.72 -23.64
N TYR A 905 36.01 -29.13 -23.33
CA TYR A 905 35.83 -27.68 -23.34
C TYR A 905 35.95 -27.03 -21.95
N GLY A 906 36.05 -27.83 -20.89
CA GLY A 906 36.30 -27.35 -19.53
C GLY A 906 35.17 -26.46 -19.01
N ASN A 907 33.91 -26.82 -19.26
CA ASN A 907 32.77 -26.09 -18.68
C ASN A 907 32.86 -26.17 -17.15
N SER A 908 32.65 -25.04 -16.47
CA SER A 908 32.84 -24.93 -15.01
C SER A 908 31.52 -24.98 -14.22
N PHE A 909 30.41 -25.25 -14.91
CA PHE A 909 29.09 -25.20 -14.30
C PHE A 909 28.71 -26.54 -13.66
N LYS A 910 28.65 -26.57 -12.32
CA LYS A 910 28.25 -27.74 -11.53
C LYS A 910 26.91 -28.36 -11.98
N TRP A 911 25.94 -27.53 -12.35
CA TRP A 911 24.62 -27.99 -12.79
C TRP A 911 24.66 -28.79 -14.09
N GLU A 912 25.58 -28.45 -15.00
CA GLU A 912 25.73 -29.15 -16.29
C GLU A 912 26.33 -30.54 -16.07
N LEU A 913 27.36 -30.63 -15.23
CA LEU A 913 27.92 -31.92 -14.81
C LEU A 913 26.86 -32.79 -14.12
N ALA A 914 26.03 -32.21 -13.26
CA ALA A 914 24.94 -32.93 -12.62
C ALA A 914 23.92 -33.46 -13.63
N GLU A 915 23.56 -32.69 -14.66
CA GLU A 915 22.67 -33.13 -15.75
C GLU A 915 23.30 -34.28 -16.57
N ILE A 916 24.61 -34.23 -16.83
CA ILE A 916 25.36 -35.31 -17.50
C ILE A 916 25.32 -36.60 -16.66
N LYS A 917 25.69 -36.53 -15.38
CA LYS A 917 25.66 -37.69 -14.47
C LYS A 917 24.26 -38.28 -14.35
N PHE A 918 23.25 -37.42 -14.27
CA PHE A 918 21.86 -37.84 -14.26
C PHE A 918 21.44 -38.53 -15.57
N ALA A 919 21.87 -38.02 -16.73
CA ALA A 919 21.62 -38.63 -18.03
C ALA A 919 22.26 -40.02 -18.14
N GLN A 920 23.53 -40.15 -17.71
CA GLN A 920 24.25 -41.43 -17.68
C GLN A 920 23.57 -42.44 -16.75
N ALA A 921 23.15 -42.01 -15.55
CA ALA A 921 22.43 -42.85 -14.60
C ALA A 921 21.16 -43.43 -15.22
N ARG A 922 20.36 -42.59 -15.88
CA ARG A 922 19.13 -43.01 -16.54
C ARG A 922 19.36 -43.97 -17.71
N ALA A 923 20.42 -43.75 -18.48
CA ALA A 923 20.71 -44.56 -19.65
C ALA A 923 21.23 -45.95 -19.25
N CYS A 924 22.09 -46.08 -18.24
CA CYS A 924 22.64 -47.38 -17.86
C CYS A 924 21.80 -48.19 -16.85
N ARG A 925 20.67 -47.66 -16.38
CA ARG A 925 19.86 -48.23 -15.27
C ARG A 925 19.39 -49.68 -15.44
N TYR A 926 19.31 -50.19 -16.67
CA TYR A 926 18.92 -51.58 -16.94
C TYR A 926 20.10 -52.50 -17.24
N GLU A 927 21.22 -51.95 -17.69
CA GLU A 927 22.40 -52.72 -18.11
C GLU A 927 23.41 -52.87 -16.96
N ASN A 928 23.54 -51.84 -16.12
CA ASN A 928 24.46 -51.81 -15.00
C ASN A 928 23.85 -51.04 -13.80
N PRO A 929 23.03 -51.73 -12.97
CA PRO A 929 22.35 -51.10 -11.85
C PRO A 929 23.30 -50.45 -10.82
N ASP A 930 24.46 -51.06 -10.57
CA ASP A 930 25.44 -50.52 -9.61
C ASP A 930 26.07 -49.22 -10.11
N LYS A 931 26.38 -49.14 -11.41
CA LYS A 931 26.86 -47.90 -12.04
C LYS A 931 25.79 -46.81 -11.98
N ALA A 932 24.54 -47.15 -12.29
CA ALA A 932 23.43 -46.19 -12.25
C ALA A 932 23.21 -45.63 -10.85
N LEU A 933 23.29 -46.48 -9.81
CA LEU A 933 23.18 -46.07 -8.40
C LEU A 933 24.21 -44.99 -8.04
N ARG A 934 25.50 -45.23 -8.34
CA ARG A 934 26.58 -44.25 -8.08
C ARG A 934 26.37 -42.94 -8.82
N LEU A 935 25.98 -43.00 -10.09
CA LEU A 935 25.77 -41.81 -10.91
C LEU A 935 24.57 -40.97 -10.44
N TYR A 936 23.51 -41.61 -9.93
CA TYR A 936 22.40 -40.88 -9.30
C TYR A 936 22.83 -40.16 -8.02
N ASP A 937 23.64 -40.81 -7.17
CA ASP A 937 24.22 -40.17 -5.99
C ASP A 937 25.09 -38.97 -6.39
N GLU A 938 26.03 -39.15 -7.34
CA GLU A 938 26.88 -38.06 -7.85
C GLU A 938 26.05 -36.88 -8.39
N ALA A 939 25.01 -37.13 -9.19
CA ALA A 939 24.14 -36.09 -9.71
C ALA A 939 23.40 -35.32 -8.59
N CYS A 940 22.90 -36.03 -7.58
CA CYS A 940 22.21 -35.42 -6.44
C CYS A 940 23.17 -34.68 -5.51
N ASP A 941 24.43 -35.12 -5.40
CA ASP A 941 25.45 -34.44 -4.59
C ASP A 941 25.92 -33.15 -5.24
N LEU A 942 26.03 -33.13 -6.58
CA LEU A 942 26.31 -31.93 -7.37
C LEU A 942 25.16 -30.92 -7.32
N GLU A 943 23.91 -31.38 -7.39
CA GLU A 943 22.70 -30.55 -7.39
C GLU A 943 21.66 -31.02 -6.35
N GLN A 944 21.95 -30.72 -5.08
CA GLN A 944 21.18 -31.21 -3.93
C GLN A 944 19.74 -30.69 -3.83
N THR A 945 19.41 -29.63 -4.57
CA THR A 945 18.10 -28.96 -4.56
C THR A 945 17.22 -29.32 -5.77
N ASN A 946 17.68 -30.21 -6.65
CA ASN A 946 16.92 -30.60 -7.83
C ASN A 946 15.90 -31.72 -7.49
N CYS A 947 14.65 -31.34 -7.24
CA CYS A 947 13.57 -32.28 -6.91
C CYS A 947 13.35 -33.34 -7.98
N TYR A 948 13.53 -33.01 -9.26
CA TYR A 948 13.37 -33.97 -10.34
C TYR A 948 14.40 -35.10 -10.23
N TYR A 949 15.66 -34.77 -9.94
CA TYR A 949 16.73 -35.76 -9.78
C TYR A 949 16.44 -36.69 -8.60
N LEU A 950 16.07 -36.11 -7.45
CA LEU A 950 15.73 -36.87 -6.25
C LEU A 950 14.52 -37.80 -6.46
N CYS A 951 13.47 -37.32 -7.12
CA CYS A 951 12.28 -38.15 -7.37
C CYS A 951 12.56 -39.29 -8.36
N MET A 952 13.31 -39.01 -9.43
CA MET A 952 13.69 -40.04 -10.39
C MET A 952 14.65 -41.07 -9.79
N TYR A 953 15.53 -40.63 -8.88
CA TYR A 953 16.40 -41.52 -8.13
C TYR A 953 15.60 -42.37 -7.13
N ALA A 954 14.65 -41.78 -6.41
CA ALA A 954 13.75 -42.53 -5.54
C ALA A 954 12.96 -43.59 -6.31
N LEU A 955 12.40 -43.24 -7.47
CA LEU A 955 11.72 -44.20 -8.34
C LEU A 955 12.64 -45.36 -8.75
N TYR A 956 13.88 -45.05 -9.13
CA TYR A 956 14.88 -46.07 -9.46
C TYR A 956 15.20 -46.98 -8.27
N LEU A 957 15.43 -46.42 -7.08
CA LEU A 957 15.70 -47.18 -5.85
C LEU A 957 14.53 -48.11 -5.51
N PHE A 958 13.31 -47.61 -5.63
CA PHE A 958 12.09 -48.38 -5.37
C PHE A 958 11.93 -49.55 -6.34
N ASP A 959 12.08 -49.29 -7.65
CA ASP A 959 11.99 -50.32 -8.68
C ASP A 959 13.08 -51.41 -8.54
N ASN A 960 14.16 -51.15 -7.79
CA ASN A 960 15.25 -52.11 -7.49
C ASN A 960 15.20 -52.66 -6.04
N GLY A 961 14.11 -52.46 -5.30
CA GLY A 961 13.90 -53.04 -3.96
C GLY A 961 14.52 -52.26 -2.79
N TYR A 962 15.18 -51.12 -3.03
CA TYR A 962 15.75 -50.26 -1.98
C TYR A 962 14.71 -49.29 -1.38
N LYS A 963 13.59 -49.83 -0.87
CA LYS A 963 12.43 -49.04 -0.44
C LYS A 963 12.76 -47.93 0.56
N GLN A 964 13.54 -48.23 1.61
CA GLN A 964 13.86 -47.24 2.64
C GLN A 964 14.65 -46.04 2.10
N LYS A 965 15.70 -46.31 1.30
CA LYS A 965 16.47 -45.24 0.65
C LYS A 965 15.62 -44.44 -0.33
N ALA A 966 14.68 -45.09 -1.01
CA ALA A 966 13.77 -44.42 -1.91
C ALA A 966 12.87 -43.42 -1.15
N ILE A 967 12.35 -43.81 0.02
CA ILE A 967 11.58 -42.94 0.92
C ILE A 967 12.45 -41.77 1.39
N GLU A 968 13.70 -42.01 1.81
CA GLU A 968 14.61 -40.92 2.23
C GLU A 968 14.83 -39.88 1.12
N LYS A 969 15.01 -40.32 -0.13
CA LYS A 969 15.17 -39.40 -1.27
C LYS A 969 13.86 -38.69 -1.60
N LEU A 970 12.71 -39.35 -1.47
CA LEU A 970 11.38 -38.71 -1.60
C LEU A 970 11.13 -37.69 -0.51
N ASP A 971 11.47 -37.99 0.75
CA ASP A 971 11.33 -37.07 1.86
C ASP A 971 12.25 -35.87 1.68
N LYS A 972 13.48 -36.08 1.21
CA LYS A 972 14.38 -34.98 0.82
C LYS A 972 13.75 -34.13 -0.29
N ALA A 973 13.16 -34.76 -1.32
CA ALA A 973 12.48 -34.04 -2.40
C ALA A 973 11.24 -33.28 -1.90
N ARG A 974 10.43 -33.88 -1.01
CA ARG A 974 9.26 -33.29 -0.37
C ARG A 974 9.64 -32.11 0.52
N ASN A 975 10.78 -32.22 1.21
CA ASN A 975 11.34 -31.12 2.00
C ASN A 975 11.82 -29.96 1.13
N ILE A 976 12.22 -30.21 -0.13
CA ILE A 976 12.63 -29.15 -1.06
C ILE A 976 11.42 -28.54 -1.79
N ASP A 977 10.48 -29.36 -2.27
CA ASP A 977 9.29 -28.94 -3.02
C ASP A 977 8.13 -29.94 -2.77
N PRO A 978 7.29 -29.72 -1.74
CA PRO A 978 6.22 -30.66 -1.38
C PRO A 978 5.12 -30.74 -2.45
N ASP A 979 4.96 -29.69 -3.25
CA ASP A 979 3.90 -29.55 -4.26
C ASP A 979 4.37 -29.98 -5.66
N TYR A 980 5.56 -30.57 -5.77
CA TYR A 980 6.06 -31.05 -7.04
C TYR A 980 5.12 -32.12 -7.62
N ASP A 981 4.48 -31.85 -8.76
CA ASP A 981 3.47 -32.74 -9.38
C ASP A 981 3.85 -34.22 -9.45
N PHE A 982 5.15 -34.49 -9.63
CA PHE A 982 5.66 -35.85 -9.72
C PHE A 982 5.67 -36.57 -8.35
N LEU A 983 5.86 -35.85 -7.24
CA LEU A 983 5.74 -36.41 -5.89
C LEU A 983 4.34 -36.92 -5.60
N LYS A 984 3.29 -36.21 -6.03
CA LYS A 984 1.90 -36.65 -5.85
C LYS A 984 1.68 -38.04 -6.48
N ARG A 985 2.14 -38.21 -7.73
CA ARG A 985 2.07 -39.49 -8.46
C ARG A 985 2.91 -40.60 -7.83
N LEU A 986 4.07 -40.24 -7.27
CA LEU A 986 4.93 -41.21 -6.60
C LEU A 986 4.37 -41.61 -5.23
N ASN A 987 3.75 -40.69 -4.49
CA ASN A 987 3.11 -41.02 -3.22
C ASN A 987 2.03 -42.08 -3.42
N ASP A 988 1.13 -41.90 -4.39
CA ASP A 988 0.10 -42.90 -4.70
C ASP A 988 0.75 -44.28 -4.97
N LYS A 989 1.80 -44.33 -5.80
CA LYS A 989 2.53 -45.56 -6.12
C LYS A 989 3.26 -46.19 -4.91
N PHE A 990 3.84 -45.39 -4.02
CA PHE A 990 4.67 -45.87 -2.91
C PHE A 990 3.85 -46.25 -1.66
N TYR A 991 2.78 -45.51 -1.37
CA TYR A 991 1.92 -45.74 -0.20
C TYR A 991 0.90 -46.86 -0.44
N GLU A 992 0.35 -47.00 -1.65
CA GLU A 992 -0.51 -48.15 -1.99
C GLU A 992 0.22 -49.51 -1.87
N GLN A 993 1.57 -49.52 -1.95
CA GLN A 993 2.39 -50.74 -1.86
C GLN A 993 3.07 -50.98 -0.51
N THR A 994 2.88 -50.05 0.45
CA THR A 994 3.39 -50.20 1.82
C THR A 994 2.26 -50.49 2.82
N GLU A 995 0.99 -50.28 2.46
CA GLU A 995 -0.20 -50.70 3.22
C GLU A 995 -0.67 -52.14 2.94
N CYS A 996 0.25 -53.05 2.60
CA CYS A 996 -0.03 -54.48 2.77
C CYS A 996 0.32 -54.82 4.22
N PRO A 997 -0.65 -55.18 5.09
CA PRO A 997 -0.36 -55.49 6.47
C PRO A 997 0.65 -56.64 6.48
N LEU A 998 1.82 -56.40 7.06
CA LEU A 998 2.53 -57.47 7.71
C LEU A 998 1.56 -57.98 8.76
N GLU A 999 0.91 -59.12 8.50
CA GLU A 999 0.43 -59.99 9.57
C GLU A 999 1.64 -60.25 10.47
N GLU A 1000 1.78 -59.43 11.50
CA GLU A 1000 2.51 -59.77 12.70
C GLU A 1000 1.75 -60.95 13.30
N ASP A 1001 2.12 -62.16 12.90
CA ASP A 1001 1.86 -63.36 13.68
C ASP A 1001 2.51 -63.16 15.06
N TYR A 1002 1.69 -62.66 15.98
CA TYR A 1002 1.91 -62.78 17.41
C TYR A 1002 1.90 -64.27 17.75
N LEU A 1003 3.08 -64.83 17.95
CA LEU A 1003 3.28 -66.03 18.76
C LEU A 1003 2.95 -65.68 20.22
N GLU A 1004 1.67 -65.71 20.57
CA GLU A 1004 1.25 -65.97 21.95
C GLU A 1004 1.06 -67.48 22.14
N ILE A 1005 1.96 -68.04 22.95
CA ILE A 1005 1.85 -69.35 23.57
C ILE A 1005 0.73 -69.26 24.63
N ASN A 1006 -0.31 -70.09 24.51
CA ASN A 1006 -0.93 -70.84 25.63
C ASN A 1006 -2.09 -71.74 25.16
N ASP A 1007 -1.88 -73.06 25.32
CA ASP A 1007 -2.79 -74.14 25.75
C ASP A 1007 -4.28 -74.10 25.35
N ALA A 1008 -4.66 -74.96 24.38
CA ALA A 1008 -5.86 -75.81 24.45
C ALA A 1008 -5.82 -76.97 23.42
N ASP A 1009 -6.01 -78.18 23.95
CA ASP A 1009 -6.34 -79.52 23.41
C ASP A 1009 -6.25 -79.91 21.92
N PRO A 1010 -5.75 -81.13 21.62
CA PRO A 1010 -5.78 -81.76 20.31
C PRO A 1010 -7.10 -82.55 20.09
N ASP A 1011 -7.32 -82.97 18.85
CA ASP A 1011 -8.39 -83.86 18.37
C ASP A 1011 -9.70 -83.18 17.96
N GLU A 1012 -9.77 -82.77 16.68
CA GLU A 1012 -10.77 -83.35 15.78
C GLU A 1012 -10.41 -83.08 14.31
N ALA A 1013 -10.11 -84.17 13.61
CA ALA A 1013 -10.00 -84.22 12.17
C ALA A 1013 -11.40 -84.28 11.56
N THR A 1014 -11.65 -83.53 10.48
CA THR A 1014 -12.28 -84.08 9.27
C THR A 1014 -12.12 -83.13 8.08
N GLU A 1015 -11.92 -83.77 6.94
CA GLU A 1015 -11.72 -83.26 5.60
C GLU A 1015 -12.96 -82.55 5.03
N GLU A 1016 -12.78 -81.49 4.23
CA GLU A 1016 -13.29 -81.42 2.84
C GLU A 1016 -12.83 -80.13 2.13
N PRO A 1017 -12.43 -80.19 0.84
CA PRO A 1017 -12.02 -79.01 0.06
C PRO A 1017 -13.19 -78.48 -0.77
N ILE A 1018 -13.48 -77.17 -0.67
CA ILE A 1018 -14.34 -76.48 -1.64
C ILE A 1018 -13.46 -75.58 -2.52
N PHE A 1019 -13.32 -76.01 -3.78
CA PHE A 1019 -12.98 -75.17 -4.92
C PHE A 1019 -14.08 -74.13 -5.14
N LEU A 1020 -13.71 -72.88 -5.49
CA LEU A 1020 -14.11 -72.18 -6.73
C LEU A 1020 -13.89 -70.65 -6.67
N THR A 1021 -13.05 -70.18 -7.60
CA THR A 1021 -13.16 -69.00 -8.50
C THR A 1021 -13.30 -67.60 -7.87
N LYS A 1022 -12.34 -66.68 -8.08
CA LYS A 1022 -12.11 -65.84 -9.27
C LYS A 1022 -13.39 -65.16 -9.80
N ASP A 1023 -13.57 -63.90 -9.40
CA ASP A 1023 -13.48 -62.74 -10.29
C ASP A 1023 -12.61 -61.66 -9.64
#